data_AF-A0AA36F5E7-F1
#
_entry.id   AF-A0AA36F5E7-F1
#
_cell.length_a   1.000
_cell.length_b   1.000
_cell.length_c   1.000
_cell.angle_alpha   90.00
_cell.angle_beta   90.00
_cell.angle_gamma   90.00
#
_symmetry.space_group_name_H-M   'P 1'
#
loop_
_entity.id
_entity.type
_entity.pdbx_description
1 polymer ?
#
loop_
_entity_poly.entity_id
_entity_poly.type
_entity_poly.pdbx_seq_one_letter_code
_entity_poly.pdbx_strand_id
1 'polypeptide(L)'
;MAATDSIFSTNFKKGIINLFQLKTSEETSTELDISGNCSVKYTNMGGRIIKIKENCTNMEIAGDFSGAEKLLGVSTSSTSAISYILNDGIIDTAVGNGASQLKINLNTSMGAKIDVFQKLKLTGQVETKEKMIIPDLDEAESFLDTKMGYDHIISLLPSSREIQHCTQGCISPLDLLSKVKEVLRKEQLSTLASASAFLEYVRSFRNQGKEIILQTLTHADSYYIVPQLIDIASAAQSKGSHKAIMELLNFEGDHTDYPERYLFTLAYATKPAKFILNNFLKIYKKKIANKNLKESVGLTLGALMFTYCLVPSQCEENIVKEYIMSTKSLISKCKTEECQLIYLRSMGNAGLKEFLPILLEKSLQTKPSSISSTAVYSLRRFKKDVIAAEAVPVMLKIYKDKTRESSARLAALEVMLSTDICPLALEEVLRSLKKGDNSEFATYTISKLNDMAQNDPTFKKLLKSVIEKLDLLNYVVFTQNGTSSAFSSYLTVSKSVNSTYGLFIENSKSSLMKRSSLDVELFGKEFSEKLLSFRLYADGIESLVSDESTSEEVEPTAGMSLTLFDVLLRPVEFFRGSGELMSAAWNAPSEPTSALQGNILLQDEHQTLHLMNGFIAKVDLMTALSLDISGSMVNSIWSRTSQSVVTNSGALLFDGSVKLESKILKAGIDFKIGGEGHIDFKTDVDFLKMPVKSCMRMMRPHVSWTQNITKYDSFSSKRHKTKINRTYQLPDMSYFLNQFNSKQCHNMIDSLEL
;
A
#
# COMPACT_ATOMS: atom_id res chain seq x y z
N MET A 1 -40.94 11.64 -30.23
CA MET A 1 -39.87 10.61 -30.19
C MET A 1 -40.50 9.37 -29.59
N ALA A 2 -40.46 8.24 -30.29
CA ALA A 2 -40.94 6.96 -29.76
C ALA A 2 -40.20 6.64 -28.46
N ALA A 3 -40.89 6.06 -27.47
CA ALA A 3 -40.31 5.72 -26.18
C ALA A 3 -39.35 4.53 -26.37
N THR A 4 -38.05 4.78 -26.38
CA THR A 4 -37.03 3.73 -26.38
C THR A 4 -36.98 3.06 -25.01
N ASP A 5 -36.79 1.73 -25.00
CA ASP A 5 -36.61 0.98 -23.76
C ASP A 5 -35.42 1.55 -22.95
N SER A 6 -35.62 1.68 -21.64
CA SER A 6 -34.50 2.03 -20.74
C SER A 6 -33.44 0.92 -20.76
N ILE A 7 -32.16 1.29 -20.57
CA ILE A 7 -31.06 0.33 -20.47
C ILE A 7 -31.33 -0.72 -19.38
N PHE A 8 -31.94 -0.31 -18.27
CA PHE A 8 -32.39 -1.23 -17.22
C PHE A 8 -33.41 -2.28 -17.73
N SER A 9 -34.43 -1.85 -18.48
CA SER A 9 -35.42 -2.74 -19.11
C SER A 9 -34.74 -3.71 -20.08
N THR A 10 -33.88 -3.20 -20.97
CA THR A 10 -33.15 -4.01 -21.95
C THR A 10 -32.27 -5.06 -21.27
N ASN A 11 -31.52 -4.69 -20.24
CA ASN A 11 -30.68 -5.64 -19.51
C ASN A 11 -31.51 -6.72 -18.80
N PHE A 12 -32.65 -6.35 -18.21
CA PHE A 12 -33.55 -7.32 -17.59
C PHE A 12 -34.09 -8.32 -18.63
N LYS A 13 -34.50 -7.85 -19.83
CA LYS A 13 -34.91 -8.72 -20.95
C LYS A 13 -33.78 -9.66 -21.38
N LYS A 14 -32.56 -9.15 -21.54
CA LYS A 14 -31.36 -9.97 -21.83
C LYS A 14 -31.15 -11.05 -20.76
N GLY A 15 -31.41 -10.73 -19.49
CA GLY A 15 -31.26 -11.68 -18.37
C GLY A 15 -32.28 -12.82 -18.40
N ILE A 16 -33.46 -12.59 -18.97
CA ILE A 16 -34.46 -13.63 -19.26
C ILE A 16 -34.00 -14.47 -20.46
N ILE A 17 -33.58 -13.82 -21.54
CA ILE A 17 -33.10 -14.48 -22.78
C ILE A 17 -31.91 -15.40 -22.50
N ASN A 18 -31.03 -15.03 -21.57
CA ASN A 18 -29.90 -15.84 -21.13
C ASN A 18 -30.30 -17.26 -20.65
N LEU A 19 -31.52 -17.44 -20.13
CA LEU A 19 -32.04 -18.75 -19.74
C LEU A 19 -32.40 -19.64 -20.94
N PHE A 20 -32.50 -19.10 -22.15
CA PHE A 20 -32.80 -19.86 -23.36
C PHE A 20 -31.53 -20.29 -24.14
N GLN A 21 -30.35 -19.82 -23.73
CA GLN A 21 -29.07 -20.22 -24.31
C GLN A 21 -28.56 -21.52 -23.66
N LEU A 22 -28.87 -22.65 -24.29
CA LEU A 22 -28.47 -23.99 -23.83
C LEU A 22 -27.87 -24.84 -24.97
N LYS A 23 -27.06 -25.82 -24.57
CA LYS A 23 -26.63 -26.94 -25.41
C LYS A 23 -26.96 -28.24 -24.70
N THR A 24 -27.32 -29.27 -25.47
CA THR A 24 -27.66 -30.60 -24.94
C THR A 24 -26.46 -31.54 -24.91
N SER A 25 -25.40 -31.24 -25.67
CA SER A 25 -24.13 -31.96 -25.66
C SER A 25 -23.32 -31.65 -24.39
N GLU A 26 -22.61 -32.66 -23.88
CA GLU A 26 -21.59 -32.45 -22.86
C GLU A 26 -20.33 -31.87 -23.51
N GLU A 27 -20.10 -30.58 -23.32
CA GLU A 27 -18.93 -29.91 -23.86
C GLU A 27 -18.46 -28.76 -22.96
N THR A 28 -17.18 -28.45 -23.08
CA THR A 28 -16.61 -27.21 -22.56
C THR A 28 -16.40 -26.28 -23.74
N SER A 29 -17.00 -25.09 -23.69
CA SER A 29 -16.88 -24.11 -24.76
C SER A 29 -16.85 -22.69 -24.18
N THR A 30 -16.46 -21.74 -25.01
CA THR A 30 -16.56 -20.32 -24.68
C THR A 30 -17.87 -19.79 -25.24
N GLU A 31 -18.70 -19.16 -24.40
CA GLU A 31 -19.97 -18.58 -24.81
C GLU A 31 -20.04 -17.10 -24.46
N LEU A 32 -20.58 -16.31 -25.40
CA LEU A 32 -20.98 -14.93 -25.15
C LEU A 32 -22.39 -14.92 -24.56
N ASP A 33 -22.56 -14.31 -23.39
CA ASP A 33 -23.86 -14.09 -22.77
C ASP A 33 -23.94 -12.72 -22.08
N ILE A 34 -24.97 -12.51 -21.26
CA ILE A 34 -25.20 -11.25 -20.56
C ILE A 34 -24.07 -10.81 -19.61
N SER A 35 -23.33 -11.79 -19.08
CA SER A 35 -22.15 -11.59 -18.21
C SER A 35 -20.86 -11.37 -19.01
N GLY A 36 -20.94 -11.36 -20.35
CA GLY A 36 -19.81 -11.21 -21.25
C GLY A 36 -19.34 -12.55 -21.81
N ASN A 37 -18.05 -12.65 -22.10
CA ASN A 37 -17.42 -13.83 -22.67
C ASN A 37 -16.97 -14.77 -21.55
N CYS A 38 -17.65 -15.90 -21.38
CA CYS A 38 -17.48 -16.82 -20.26
C CYS A 38 -16.97 -18.20 -20.72
N SER A 39 -16.20 -18.86 -19.85
CA SER A 39 -15.92 -20.29 -19.97
C SER A 39 -17.13 -21.07 -19.45
N VAL A 40 -17.71 -21.93 -20.28
CA VAL A 40 -18.95 -22.65 -19.99
C VAL A 40 -18.74 -24.15 -20.10
N LYS A 41 -19.26 -24.89 -19.12
CA LYS A 41 -19.28 -26.35 -19.10
C LYS A 41 -20.70 -26.88 -18.99
N TYR A 42 -21.11 -27.73 -19.92
CA TYR A 42 -22.38 -28.46 -19.86
C TYR A 42 -22.16 -29.89 -19.35
N THR A 43 -23.04 -30.33 -18.47
CA THR A 43 -23.08 -31.71 -17.94
C THR A 43 -24.52 -32.22 -18.00
N ASN A 44 -24.71 -33.47 -18.44
CA ASN A 44 -26.02 -34.09 -18.58
C ASN A 44 -26.18 -35.20 -17.55
N MET A 45 -27.07 -34.98 -16.58
CA MET A 45 -27.38 -35.91 -15.50
C MET A 45 -28.74 -36.58 -15.73
N GLY A 46 -28.88 -37.34 -16.82
CA GLY A 46 -30.01 -38.26 -17.04
C GLY A 46 -31.39 -37.58 -17.03
N GLY A 47 -31.54 -36.46 -17.75
CA GLY A 47 -32.78 -35.67 -17.83
C GLY A 47 -32.67 -34.25 -17.27
N ARG A 48 -31.52 -33.93 -16.66
CA ARG A 48 -31.17 -32.60 -16.17
C ARG A 48 -29.87 -32.14 -16.80
N ILE A 49 -29.87 -30.96 -17.40
CA ILE A 49 -28.65 -30.34 -17.95
C ILE A 49 -28.18 -29.25 -16.99
N ILE A 50 -26.90 -29.25 -16.64
CA ILE A 50 -26.30 -28.23 -15.79
C ILE A 50 -25.25 -27.48 -16.61
N LYS A 51 -25.46 -26.17 -16.76
CA LYS A 51 -24.54 -25.20 -17.36
C LYS A 51 -23.80 -24.48 -16.24
N ILE A 52 -22.50 -24.67 -16.13
CA ILE A 52 -21.62 -23.97 -15.18
C ILE A 52 -20.84 -22.90 -15.94
N LYS A 53 -20.80 -21.67 -15.42
CA LYS A 53 -20.08 -20.54 -15.99
C LYS A 53 -19.00 -20.04 -15.04
N GLU A 54 -17.81 -19.87 -15.57
CA GLU A 54 -16.62 -19.38 -14.87
C GLU A 54 -15.84 -18.40 -15.75
N ASN A 55 -14.95 -17.61 -15.13
CA ASN A 55 -14.01 -16.72 -15.82
C ASN A 55 -14.65 -15.80 -16.87
N CYS A 56 -15.81 -15.24 -16.56
CA CYS A 56 -16.49 -14.28 -17.43
C CYS A 56 -15.68 -12.99 -17.56
N THR A 57 -15.38 -12.62 -18.80
CA THR A 57 -14.72 -11.37 -19.17
C THR A 57 -15.72 -10.45 -19.87
N ASN A 58 -15.87 -9.24 -19.37
CA ASN A 58 -16.79 -8.28 -19.98
C ASN A 58 -16.18 -7.69 -21.27
N MET A 59 -17.03 -7.41 -22.26
CA MET A 59 -16.64 -6.69 -23.47
C MET A 59 -16.62 -5.16 -23.27
N GLU A 60 -17.30 -4.63 -22.25
CA GLU A 60 -17.39 -3.20 -21.96
C GLU A 60 -16.57 -2.83 -20.70
N ILE A 61 -15.24 -2.70 -20.82
CA ILE A 61 -14.31 -2.36 -19.71
C ILE A 61 -14.10 -0.84 -19.59
N ALA A 62 -15.13 -0.04 -19.83
CA ALA A 62 -15.01 1.41 -19.74
C ALA A 62 -15.17 1.87 -18.27
N GLY A 63 -14.04 2.17 -17.62
CA GLY A 63 -14.01 2.91 -16.34
C GLY A 63 -13.87 2.08 -15.06
N ASP A 64 -13.78 0.74 -15.15
CA ASP A 64 -13.39 -0.10 -14.02
C ASP A 64 -11.89 0.02 -13.75
N PHE A 65 -11.50 0.03 -12.49
CA PHE A 65 -10.11 0.07 -12.08
C PHE A 65 -9.93 -0.63 -10.74
N SER A 66 -8.83 -1.37 -10.63
CA SER A 66 -8.39 -1.99 -9.39
C SER A 66 -7.02 -1.48 -8.99
N GLY A 67 -6.75 -1.38 -7.69
CA GLY A 67 -5.39 -1.17 -7.20
C GLY A 67 -4.48 -2.30 -7.68
N ALA A 68 -3.33 -1.98 -8.27
CA ALA A 68 -2.44 -2.98 -8.85
C ALA A 68 -1.67 -3.80 -7.78
N GLU A 69 -1.66 -3.32 -6.54
CA GLU A 69 -1.00 -3.96 -5.40
C GLU A 69 -1.91 -4.99 -4.72
N LYS A 70 -1.43 -6.24 -4.65
CA LYS A 70 -2.23 -7.37 -4.15
C LYS A 70 -2.66 -7.21 -2.69
N LEU A 71 -1.76 -6.74 -1.82
CA LEU A 71 -2.05 -6.45 -0.41
C LEU A 71 -3.26 -5.51 -0.26
N LEU A 72 -3.29 -4.49 -1.13
CA LEU A 72 -4.21 -3.38 -1.09
C LEU A 72 -5.42 -3.56 -2.03
N GLY A 73 -5.57 -4.74 -2.62
CA GLY A 73 -6.64 -5.05 -3.57
C GLY A 73 -7.88 -5.72 -2.97
N VAL A 74 -8.89 -5.87 -3.83
CA VAL A 74 -10.11 -6.65 -3.57
C VAL A 74 -10.11 -7.91 -4.42
N SER A 75 -10.17 -9.07 -3.78
CA SER A 75 -10.32 -10.35 -4.47
C SER A 75 -11.79 -10.63 -4.75
N THR A 76 -12.09 -10.85 -6.03
CA THR A 76 -13.44 -11.14 -6.54
C THR A 76 -13.49 -12.57 -7.06
N SER A 77 -14.48 -13.33 -6.61
CA SER A 77 -14.79 -14.68 -7.13
C SER A 77 -16.26 -14.72 -7.52
N SER A 78 -16.53 -15.07 -8.77
CA SER A 78 -17.89 -15.13 -9.32
C SER A 78 -18.12 -16.51 -9.94
N THR A 79 -19.19 -17.16 -9.53
CA THR A 79 -19.63 -18.45 -10.07
C THR A 79 -21.10 -18.36 -10.39
N SER A 80 -21.51 -18.98 -11.49
CA SER A 80 -22.94 -19.10 -11.80
C SER A 80 -23.24 -20.43 -12.48
N ALA A 81 -24.40 -20.98 -12.15
CA ALA A 81 -24.85 -22.26 -12.66
C ALA A 81 -26.33 -22.16 -13.03
N ILE A 82 -26.70 -22.72 -14.19
CA ILE A 82 -28.08 -22.84 -14.63
C ILE A 82 -28.41 -24.31 -14.80
N SER A 83 -29.52 -24.73 -14.21
CA SER A 83 -30.02 -26.09 -14.24
C SER A 83 -31.30 -26.13 -15.08
N TYR A 84 -31.32 -26.96 -16.10
CA TYR A 84 -32.43 -27.15 -17.02
C TYR A 84 -33.07 -28.52 -16.82
N ILE A 85 -34.40 -28.53 -16.80
CA ILE A 85 -35.24 -29.73 -16.91
C ILE A 85 -35.95 -29.62 -18.25
N LEU A 86 -35.71 -30.59 -19.13
CA LEU A 86 -36.29 -30.61 -20.47
C LEU A 86 -37.38 -31.68 -20.54
N ASN A 87 -38.52 -31.33 -21.13
CA ASN A 87 -39.58 -32.25 -21.54
C ASN A 87 -39.71 -32.15 -23.06
N ASP A 88 -39.46 -33.25 -23.78
CA ASP A 88 -39.51 -33.32 -25.25
C ASP A 88 -38.68 -32.23 -25.97
N GLY A 89 -37.49 -31.92 -25.42
CA GLY A 89 -36.60 -30.88 -25.97
C GLY A 89 -37.00 -29.44 -25.64
N ILE A 90 -38.13 -29.24 -24.95
CA ILE A 90 -38.60 -27.93 -24.48
C ILE A 90 -38.17 -27.73 -23.03
N ILE A 91 -37.77 -26.51 -22.68
CA ILE A 91 -37.45 -26.14 -21.30
C ILE A 91 -38.75 -26.14 -20.48
N ASP A 92 -38.94 -27.15 -19.64
CA ASP A 92 -40.01 -27.16 -18.64
C ASP A 92 -39.67 -26.21 -17.48
N THR A 93 -38.46 -26.35 -16.94
CA THR A 93 -37.99 -25.54 -15.82
C THR A 93 -36.50 -25.20 -16.01
N ALA A 94 -36.15 -23.92 -15.85
CA ALA A 94 -34.76 -23.47 -15.73
C ALA A 94 -34.55 -22.75 -14.40
N VAL A 95 -33.52 -23.16 -13.65
CA VAL A 95 -33.16 -22.57 -12.35
C VAL A 95 -31.72 -22.08 -12.42
N GLY A 96 -31.55 -20.77 -12.35
CA GLY A 96 -30.26 -20.10 -12.32
C GLY A 96 -29.86 -19.67 -10.92
N ASN A 97 -28.64 -20.02 -10.51
CA ASN A 97 -28.02 -19.58 -9.26
C ASN A 97 -26.67 -18.93 -9.58
N GLY A 98 -26.47 -17.70 -9.13
CA GLY A 98 -25.20 -16.98 -9.25
C GLY A 98 -24.76 -16.49 -7.89
N ALA A 99 -23.45 -16.55 -7.63
CA ALA A 99 -22.86 -15.99 -6.43
C ALA A 99 -21.56 -15.27 -6.78
N SER A 100 -21.47 -14.00 -6.36
CA SER A 100 -20.24 -13.22 -6.42
C SER A 100 -19.81 -12.87 -5.00
N GLN A 101 -18.61 -13.30 -4.63
CA GLN A 101 -17.99 -13.01 -3.35
C GLN A 101 -16.80 -12.07 -3.52
N LEU A 102 -16.84 -10.98 -2.76
CA LEU A 102 -15.85 -9.92 -2.70
C LEU A 102 -15.16 -9.97 -1.34
N LYS A 103 -13.83 -9.97 -1.32
CA LYS A 103 -13.03 -9.98 -0.09
C LYS A 103 -11.94 -8.92 -0.16
N ILE A 104 -11.79 -8.15 0.92
CA ILE A 104 -10.70 -7.20 1.05
C ILE A 104 -9.46 -7.97 1.50
N ASN A 105 -8.34 -7.88 0.77
CA ASN A 105 -7.16 -8.70 1.04
C ASN A 105 -6.52 -8.38 2.39
N LEU A 106 -6.46 -7.10 2.74
CA LEU A 106 -5.98 -6.61 4.04
C LEU A 106 -6.84 -7.09 5.22
N ASN A 107 -8.12 -7.42 4.99
CA ASN A 107 -8.96 -8.01 6.02
C ASN A 107 -10.04 -8.91 5.42
N THR A 108 -9.76 -10.21 5.32
CA THR A 108 -10.69 -11.19 4.71
C THR A 108 -12.00 -11.39 5.48
N SER A 109 -12.12 -10.87 6.71
CA SER A 109 -13.39 -10.82 7.43
C SER A 109 -14.34 -9.74 6.90
N MET A 110 -13.81 -8.79 6.13
CA MET A 110 -14.56 -7.75 5.45
C MET A 110 -14.75 -8.13 3.99
N GLY A 111 -16.00 -8.11 3.56
CA GLY A 111 -16.37 -8.51 2.22
C GLY A 111 -17.87 -8.36 1.97
N ALA A 112 -18.27 -8.67 0.75
CA ALA A 112 -19.66 -8.67 0.34
C ALA A 112 -19.95 -9.93 -0.45
N LYS A 113 -21.19 -10.40 -0.36
CA LYS A 113 -21.70 -11.52 -1.15
C LYS A 113 -22.96 -11.07 -1.87
N ILE A 114 -22.99 -11.28 -3.18
CA ILE A 114 -24.15 -11.01 -4.03
C ILE A 114 -24.65 -12.37 -4.48
N ASP A 115 -25.85 -12.73 -4.04
CA ASP A 115 -26.54 -13.94 -4.46
C ASP A 115 -27.64 -13.57 -5.46
N VAL A 116 -27.67 -14.31 -6.58
CA VAL A 116 -28.60 -14.10 -7.69
C VAL A 116 -29.37 -15.39 -7.91
N PHE A 117 -30.69 -15.28 -7.98
CA PHE A 117 -31.58 -16.39 -8.22
C PHE A 117 -32.53 -16.07 -9.38
N GLN A 118 -32.69 -16.99 -10.31
CA GLN A 118 -33.65 -16.92 -11.41
C GLN A 118 -34.40 -18.25 -11.52
N LYS A 119 -35.70 -18.18 -11.80
CA LYS A 119 -36.53 -19.35 -12.06
C LYS A 119 -37.48 -19.07 -13.22
N LEU A 120 -37.39 -19.88 -14.25
CA LEU A 120 -38.32 -19.95 -15.37
C LEU A 120 -39.06 -21.28 -15.29
N LYS A 121 -40.38 -21.26 -15.42
CA LYS A 121 -41.22 -22.46 -15.43
C LYS A 121 -42.29 -22.33 -16.52
N LEU A 122 -42.42 -23.35 -17.35
CA LEU A 122 -43.48 -23.48 -18.32
C LEU A 122 -44.82 -23.72 -17.60
N THR A 123 -45.82 -22.90 -17.90
CA THR A 123 -47.16 -22.97 -17.28
C THR A 123 -48.22 -23.56 -18.19
N GLY A 124 -48.01 -23.52 -19.51
CA GLY A 124 -48.91 -24.08 -20.51
C GLY A 124 -48.44 -23.75 -21.92
N GLN A 125 -49.06 -24.37 -22.91
CA GLN A 125 -48.83 -24.11 -24.33
C GLN A 125 -50.16 -23.69 -24.96
N VAL A 126 -50.13 -22.72 -25.86
CA VAL A 126 -51.29 -22.24 -26.60
C VAL A 126 -51.01 -22.43 -28.09
N GLU A 127 -51.86 -23.18 -28.79
CA GLU A 127 -51.74 -23.34 -30.24
C GLU A 127 -52.15 -22.06 -30.96
N THR A 128 -51.24 -21.49 -31.74
CA THR A 128 -51.53 -20.39 -32.66
C THR A 128 -51.99 -20.93 -34.01
N LYS A 129 -53.12 -20.44 -34.52
CA LYS A 129 -53.68 -20.83 -35.84
C LYS A 129 -52.87 -20.27 -37.03
N GLU A 130 -52.04 -19.25 -36.80
CA GLU A 130 -51.15 -18.68 -37.80
C GLU A 130 -49.79 -19.39 -37.75
N LYS A 131 -49.50 -20.25 -38.74
CA LYS A 131 -48.12 -20.68 -39.02
C LYS A 131 -47.48 -19.62 -39.88
N MET A 132 -46.47 -18.96 -39.34
CA MET A 132 -45.72 -17.96 -40.07
C MET A 132 -44.42 -18.58 -40.59
N ILE A 133 -44.19 -18.49 -41.89
CA ILE A 133 -42.94 -18.88 -42.53
C ILE A 133 -42.22 -17.58 -42.84
N ILE A 134 -41.13 -17.32 -42.13
CA ILE A 134 -40.27 -16.15 -42.35
C ILE A 134 -38.95 -16.68 -42.92
N PRO A 135 -38.53 -16.25 -44.12
CA PRO A 135 -37.36 -16.81 -44.79
C PRO A 135 -36.02 -16.34 -44.21
N ASP A 136 -35.96 -15.12 -43.67
CA ASP A 136 -34.75 -14.54 -43.08
C ASP A 136 -35.05 -13.60 -41.90
N LEU A 137 -34.00 -13.10 -41.24
CA LEU A 137 -34.10 -12.25 -40.07
C LEU A 137 -34.61 -10.83 -40.39
N ASP A 138 -34.30 -10.31 -41.58
CA ASP A 138 -34.66 -8.94 -41.98
C ASP A 138 -36.17 -8.84 -42.25
N GLU A 139 -36.74 -9.85 -42.92
CA GLU A 139 -38.18 -9.99 -43.08
C GLU A 139 -38.90 -10.24 -41.74
N ALA A 140 -38.25 -10.92 -40.79
CA ALA A 140 -38.80 -11.12 -39.45
C ALA A 140 -38.89 -9.80 -38.67
N GLU A 141 -37.83 -8.99 -38.70
CA GLU A 141 -37.78 -7.68 -38.05
C GLU A 141 -38.84 -6.73 -38.65
N SER A 142 -38.86 -6.59 -39.98
CA SER A 142 -39.82 -5.71 -40.67
C SER A 142 -41.28 -6.11 -40.40
N PHE A 143 -41.57 -7.41 -40.36
CA PHE A 143 -42.90 -7.89 -39.99
C PHE A 143 -43.26 -7.57 -38.53
N LEU A 144 -42.34 -7.83 -37.59
CA LEU A 144 -42.55 -7.55 -36.17
C LEU A 144 -42.75 -6.06 -35.93
N ASP A 145 -41.98 -5.21 -36.61
CA ASP A 145 -42.12 -3.75 -36.58
C ASP A 145 -43.52 -3.33 -37.02
N THR A 146 -43.98 -3.90 -38.14
CA THR A 146 -45.29 -3.59 -38.74
C THR A 146 -46.45 -4.11 -37.89
N LYS A 147 -46.36 -5.32 -37.30
CA LYS A 147 -47.43 -5.96 -36.52
C LYS A 147 -47.52 -5.44 -35.09
N MET A 148 -46.38 -5.15 -34.46
CA MET A 148 -46.31 -4.73 -33.05
C MET A 148 -46.35 -3.21 -32.91
N GLY A 149 -46.07 -2.45 -33.97
CA GLY A 149 -46.08 -0.99 -33.96
C GLY A 149 -44.90 -0.35 -33.23
N TYR A 150 -43.76 -1.05 -33.15
CA TYR A 150 -42.51 -0.58 -32.54
C TYR A 150 -41.32 -1.01 -33.39
N ASP A 151 -40.34 -0.12 -33.58
CA ASP A 151 -39.09 -0.46 -34.26
C ASP A 151 -38.17 -1.28 -33.34
N HIS A 152 -37.68 -2.43 -33.83
CA HIS A 152 -36.68 -3.23 -33.13
C HIS A 152 -35.27 -2.67 -33.40
N ILE A 153 -34.38 -2.79 -32.39
CA ILE A 153 -32.99 -2.33 -32.50
C ILE A 153 -32.07 -3.49 -32.12
N ILE A 154 -31.12 -3.79 -32.98
CA ILE A 154 -30.07 -4.78 -32.71
C ILE A 154 -29.25 -4.28 -31.51
N SER A 155 -29.22 -5.08 -30.44
CA SER A 155 -28.43 -4.80 -29.23
C SER A 155 -27.49 -5.95 -28.95
N LEU A 156 -26.28 -5.63 -28.48
CA LEU A 156 -25.32 -6.63 -28.02
C LEU A 156 -25.89 -7.40 -26.83
N LEU A 157 -25.66 -8.72 -26.77
CA LEU A 157 -26.18 -9.58 -25.70
C LEU A 157 -25.64 -9.24 -24.28
N PRO A 158 -24.38 -8.81 -24.11
CA PRO A 158 -23.89 -8.32 -22.82
C PRO A 158 -24.73 -7.15 -22.27
N SER A 159 -24.78 -7.07 -20.94
CA SER A 159 -25.47 -5.98 -20.24
C SER A 159 -24.70 -4.66 -20.34
N SER A 160 -25.42 -3.56 -20.55
CA SER A 160 -24.84 -2.23 -20.77
C SER A 160 -25.06 -1.31 -19.57
N ARG A 161 -24.16 -0.36 -19.31
CA ARG A 161 -24.24 0.55 -18.14
C ARG A 161 -25.34 1.61 -18.31
N GLU A 162 -26.10 1.88 -17.25
CA GLU A 162 -27.19 2.88 -17.28
C GLU A 162 -26.73 4.29 -16.87
N ILE A 163 -25.65 4.41 -16.08
CA ILE A 163 -25.17 5.68 -15.52
C ILE A 163 -23.66 5.84 -15.81
N GLN A 164 -23.35 6.70 -16.78
CA GLN A 164 -22.03 7.35 -16.84
C GLN A 164 -21.92 8.40 -15.73
N HIS A 165 -20.71 8.55 -15.17
CA HIS A 165 -20.34 9.31 -13.97
C HIS A 165 -21.28 10.43 -13.47
N CYS A 166 -21.48 10.45 -12.15
CA CYS A 166 -22.27 11.39 -11.34
C CYS A 166 -23.06 12.46 -12.11
N THR A 167 -24.33 12.17 -12.41
CA THR A 167 -25.20 13.08 -13.15
C THR A 167 -26.14 13.89 -12.24
N GLN A 168 -26.37 13.48 -10.98
CA GLN A 168 -27.19 14.19 -10.00
C GLN A 168 -26.70 13.97 -8.55
N GLY A 169 -26.62 15.04 -7.77
CA GLY A 169 -26.33 15.00 -6.32
C GLY A 169 -24.85 15.07 -5.91
N CYS A 170 -23.93 15.35 -6.84
CA CYS A 170 -22.54 15.63 -6.49
C CYS A 170 -22.42 16.99 -5.80
N ILE A 171 -21.93 16.99 -4.57
CA ILE A 171 -21.67 18.20 -3.79
C ILE A 171 -20.40 18.86 -4.35
N SER A 172 -20.46 20.16 -4.62
CA SER A 172 -19.29 20.95 -5.05
C SER A 172 -18.22 20.97 -3.96
N PRO A 173 -16.92 20.99 -4.30
CA PRO A 173 -15.85 21.13 -3.31
C PRO A 173 -15.97 22.40 -2.45
N LEU A 174 -16.54 23.48 -3.00
CA LEU A 174 -16.80 24.72 -2.27
C LEU A 174 -17.90 24.53 -1.21
N ASP A 175 -18.98 23.81 -1.55
CA ASP A 175 -20.07 23.55 -0.59
C ASP A 175 -19.60 22.64 0.56
N LEU A 176 -18.70 21.71 0.27
CA LEU A 176 -18.08 20.84 1.29
C LEU A 176 -17.20 21.61 2.27
N LEU A 177 -16.62 22.74 1.86
CA LEU A 177 -15.64 23.49 2.66
C LEU A 177 -16.26 23.95 3.98
N SER A 178 -17.49 24.44 3.90
CA SER A 178 -18.26 24.85 5.08
C SER A 178 -18.55 23.71 6.06
N LYS A 179 -18.62 22.46 5.58
CA LYS A 179 -19.07 21.30 6.36
C LYS A 179 -17.94 20.58 7.08
N VAL A 180 -16.76 20.48 6.46
CA VAL A 180 -15.70 19.58 6.96
C VAL A 180 -14.36 20.28 7.22
N LYS A 181 -14.26 21.61 7.05
CA LYS A 181 -13.00 22.34 7.33
C LYS A 181 -12.46 22.10 8.74
N GLU A 182 -13.34 22.03 9.74
CA GLU A 182 -12.95 21.86 11.14
C GLU A 182 -12.27 20.51 11.39
N VAL A 183 -12.72 19.44 10.72
CA VAL A 183 -12.14 18.09 10.84
C VAL A 183 -10.93 17.87 9.93
N LEU A 184 -10.64 18.81 9.02
CA LEU A 184 -9.44 18.82 8.18
C LEU A 184 -8.31 19.70 8.74
N ARG A 185 -8.50 20.32 9.91
CA ARG A 185 -7.43 21.06 10.58
C ARG A 185 -6.29 20.14 10.99
N LYS A 186 -5.11 20.74 11.22
CA LYS A 186 -3.88 20.04 11.60
C LYS A 186 -4.07 19.14 12.83
N GLU A 187 -4.79 19.63 13.84
CA GLU A 187 -5.00 18.97 15.13
C GLU A 187 -5.96 17.77 15.04
N GLN A 188 -6.73 17.68 13.95
CA GLN A 188 -7.69 16.59 13.72
C GLN A 188 -7.14 15.51 12.77
N LEU A 189 -5.93 15.70 12.22
CA LEU A 189 -5.24 14.63 11.50
C LEU A 189 -5.01 13.44 12.43
N SER A 190 -4.88 12.24 11.84
CA SER A 190 -4.87 10.94 12.54
C SER A 190 -6.19 10.50 13.16
N THR A 191 -7.32 11.16 12.83
CA THR A 191 -8.68 10.74 13.24
C THR A 191 -9.49 10.13 12.09
N LEU A 192 -10.46 9.28 12.42
CA LEU A 192 -11.44 8.72 11.48
C LEU A 192 -12.32 9.79 10.84
N ALA A 193 -12.60 10.88 11.57
CA ALA A 193 -13.35 12.01 11.05
C ALA A 193 -12.59 12.71 9.91
N SER A 194 -11.30 12.96 10.10
CA SER A 194 -10.44 13.56 9.07
C SER A 194 -10.27 12.64 7.87
N ALA A 195 -10.05 11.33 8.10
CA ALA A 195 -9.98 10.34 7.03
C ALA A 195 -11.29 10.26 6.22
N SER A 196 -12.45 10.32 6.88
CA SER A 196 -13.75 10.34 6.20
C SER A 196 -13.96 11.61 5.39
N ALA A 197 -13.61 12.78 5.94
CA ALA A 197 -13.70 14.06 5.24
C ALA A 197 -12.79 14.09 4.00
N PHE A 198 -11.57 13.57 4.13
CA PHE A 198 -10.64 13.40 3.04
C PHE A 198 -11.23 12.58 1.88
N LEU A 199 -11.79 11.39 2.15
CA LEU A 199 -12.38 10.54 1.11
C LEU A 199 -13.60 11.19 0.42
N GLU A 200 -14.44 11.89 1.18
CA GLU A 200 -15.58 12.64 0.63
C GLU A 200 -15.12 13.74 -0.33
N TYR A 201 -14.06 14.46 0.04
CA TYR A 201 -13.45 15.50 -0.79
C TYR A 201 -12.78 14.96 -2.05
N VAL A 202 -12.06 13.84 -1.96
CA VAL A 202 -11.44 13.19 -3.12
C VAL A 202 -12.50 12.82 -4.17
N ARG A 203 -13.64 12.29 -3.74
CA ARG A 203 -14.78 11.99 -4.63
C ARG A 203 -15.32 13.25 -5.30
N SER A 204 -15.39 14.37 -4.57
CA SER A 204 -15.83 15.65 -5.12
C SER A 204 -14.85 16.19 -6.16
N PHE A 205 -13.55 16.27 -5.86
CA PHE A 205 -12.50 16.77 -6.76
C PHE A 205 -12.41 15.99 -8.08
N ARG A 206 -12.64 14.67 -8.06
CA ARG A 206 -12.62 13.84 -9.28
C ARG A 206 -13.61 14.27 -10.34
N ASN A 207 -14.73 14.86 -9.93
CA ASN A 207 -15.84 15.22 -10.82
C ASN A 207 -15.80 16.69 -11.28
N GLN A 208 -14.78 17.46 -10.90
CA GLN A 208 -14.74 18.91 -11.13
C GLN A 208 -13.66 19.35 -12.13
N GLY A 209 -13.93 20.49 -12.76
CA GLY A 209 -12.98 21.19 -13.63
C GLY A 209 -11.87 21.88 -12.83
N LYS A 210 -10.85 22.35 -13.56
CA LYS A 210 -9.67 23.03 -12.99
C LYS A 210 -10.07 24.27 -12.18
N GLU A 211 -10.99 25.06 -12.71
CA GLU A 211 -11.35 26.39 -12.22
C GLU A 211 -12.01 26.33 -10.83
N ILE A 212 -12.95 25.40 -10.64
CA ILE A 212 -13.64 25.19 -9.36
C ILE A 212 -12.66 24.68 -8.30
N ILE A 213 -11.76 23.78 -8.68
CA ILE A 213 -10.73 23.26 -7.77
C ILE A 213 -9.77 24.38 -7.36
N LEU A 214 -9.31 25.20 -8.30
CA LEU A 214 -8.43 26.33 -8.03
C LEU A 214 -9.10 27.33 -7.08
N GLN A 215 -10.37 27.68 -7.33
CA GLN A 215 -11.15 28.54 -6.43
C GLN A 215 -11.26 27.96 -5.02
N THR A 216 -11.41 26.63 -4.89
CA THR A 216 -11.46 25.97 -3.58
C THR A 216 -10.12 26.05 -2.86
N LEU A 217 -9.01 25.84 -3.57
CA LEU A 217 -7.66 25.88 -3.01
C LEU A 217 -7.25 27.29 -2.55
N THR A 218 -7.75 28.33 -3.20
CA THR A 218 -7.42 29.75 -2.89
C THR A 218 -8.48 30.46 -2.06
N HIS A 219 -9.57 29.79 -1.68
CA HIS A 219 -10.63 30.37 -0.87
C HIS A 219 -10.12 30.78 0.52
N ALA A 220 -10.67 31.87 1.09
CA ALA A 220 -10.22 32.38 2.40
C ALA A 220 -10.39 31.36 3.53
N ASP A 221 -11.49 30.61 3.54
CA ASP A 221 -11.73 29.52 4.51
C ASP A 221 -10.77 28.33 4.38
N SER A 222 -10.00 28.25 3.29
CA SER A 222 -9.05 27.17 3.06
C SER A 222 -7.71 27.40 3.75
N TYR A 223 -7.44 28.61 4.26
CA TYR A 223 -6.11 29.03 4.76
C TYR A 223 -5.46 28.01 5.72
N TYR A 224 -6.20 27.51 6.71
CA TYR A 224 -5.69 26.57 7.72
C TYR A 224 -5.66 25.10 7.28
N ILE A 225 -6.20 24.80 6.09
CA ILE A 225 -6.33 23.43 5.57
C ILE A 225 -5.74 23.26 4.16
N VAL A 226 -5.05 24.29 3.62
CA VAL A 226 -4.36 24.21 2.32
C VAL A 226 -3.51 22.94 2.21
N PRO A 227 -2.73 22.55 3.23
CA PRO A 227 -1.94 21.34 3.15
C PRO A 227 -2.81 20.07 2.94
N GLN A 228 -3.93 19.95 3.63
CA GLN A 228 -4.87 18.83 3.48
C GLN A 228 -5.59 18.87 2.13
N LEU A 229 -5.88 20.05 1.59
CA LEU A 229 -6.42 20.18 0.23
C LEU A 229 -5.41 19.77 -0.84
N ILE A 230 -4.10 19.95 -0.61
CA ILE A 230 -3.04 19.42 -1.47
C ILE A 230 -3.09 17.88 -1.47
N ASP A 231 -3.23 17.26 -0.30
CA ASP A 231 -3.37 15.80 -0.18
C ASP A 231 -4.59 15.30 -1.00
N ILE A 232 -5.72 16.00 -0.89
CA ILE A 232 -6.95 15.70 -1.63
C ILE A 232 -6.75 15.83 -3.14
N ALA A 233 -6.16 16.93 -3.59
CA ALA A 233 -5.91 17.20 -5.02
C ALA A 233 -4.97 16.15 -5.63
N SER A 234 -3.98 15.71 -4.85
CA SER A 234 -3.07 14.62 -5.22
C SER A 234 -3.80 13.28 -5.36
N ALA A 235 -4.55 12.89 -4.33
CA ALA A 235 -5.30 11.62 -4.30
C ALA A 235 -6.44 11.54 -5.33
N ALA A 236 -6.99 12.67 -5.76
CA ALA A 236 -8.01 12.74 -6.80
C ALA A 236 -7.51 12.18 -8.14
N GLN A 237 -6.23 12.38 -8.48
CA GLN A 237 -5.58 11.87 -9.71
C GLN A 237 -6.32 12.25 -11.02
N SER A 238 -7.11 13.33 -11.00
CA SER A 238 -7.85 13.82 -12.18
C SER A 238 -7.04 14.89 -12.94
N LYS A 239 -7.30 15.05 -14.24
CA LYS A 239 -6.66 16.10 -15.05
C LYS A 239 -6.95 17.51 -14.51
N GLY A 240 -8.17 17.74 -14.02
CA GLY A 240 -8.58 19.02 -13.42
C GLY A 240 -7.76 19.33 -12.16
N SER A 241 -7.70 18.37 -11.22
CA SER A 241 -6.95 18.52 -9.96
C SER A 241 -5.46 18.75 -10.21
N HIS A 242 -4.85 17.94 -11.07
CA HIS A 242 -3.42 18.07 -11.40
C HIS A 242 -3.10 19.42 -12.05
N LYS A 243 -3.93 19.90 -12.99
CA LYS A 243 -3.70 21.22 -13.61
C LYS A 243 -3.85 22.36 -12.61
N ALA A 244 -4.83 22.29 -11.70
CA ALA A 244 -5.06 23.31 -10.70
C ALA A 244 -3.89 23.38 -9.70
N ILE A 245 -3.44 22.24 -9.19
CA ILE A 245 -2.35 22.22 -8.21
C ILE A 245 -1.02 22.65 -8.83
N MET A 246 -0.73 22.26 -10.07
CA MET A 246 0.49 22.67 -10.76
C MET A 246 0.57 24.18 -11.09
N GLU A 247 -0.55 24.91 -11.03
CA GLU A 247 -0.56 26.38 -11.15
C GLU A 247 -0.19 27.07 -9.84
N LEU A 248 -0.45 26.42 -8.69
CA LEU A 248 -0.15 26.95 -7.37
C LEU A 248 1.25 26.58 -6.88
N LEU A 249 1.77 25.42 -7.31
CA LEU A 249 3.06 24.91 -6.85
C LEU A 249 4.22 25.45 -7.69
N ASN A 250 5.20 26.04 -7.01
CA ASN A 250 6.45 26.46 -7.62
C ASN A 250 7.57 25.46 -7.31
N PHE A 251 8.04 24.74 -8.34
CA PHE A 251 9.15 23.79 -8.21
C PHE A 251 10.54 24.42 -8.43
N GLU A 252 10.60 25.73 -8.72
CA GLU A 252 11.82 26.46 -9.01
C GLU A 252 12.15 27.52 -7.93
N GLY A 253 11.22 27.79 -7.00
CA GLY A 253 11.39 28.77 -5.92
C GLY A 253 11.96 28.18 -4.61
N ASP A 254 12.14 29.06 -3.63
CA ASP A 254 12.72 28.71 -2.32
C ASP A 254 11.71 28.07 -1.35
N HIS A 255 10.41 28.36 -1.50
CA HIS A 255 9.35 27.77 -0.67
C HIS A 255 8.99 26.36 -1.15
N THR A 256 9.43 25.35 -0.41
CA THR A 256 9.30 23.94 -0.82
C THR A 256 8.20 23.16 -0.11
N ASP A 257 7.59 23.67 0.95
CA ASP A 257 6.69 22.90 1.81
C ASP A 257 5.48 22.31 1.06
N TYR A 258 4.80 23.12 0.25
CA TYR A 258 3.66 22.67 -0.54
C TYR A 258 4.05 21.72 -1.68
N PRO A 259 5.12 22.00 -2.47
CA PRO A 259 5.67 21.01 -3.40
C PRO A 259 6.05 19.68 -2.74
N GLU A 260 6.72 19.71 -1.58
CA GLU A 260 7.11 18.49 -0.87
C GLU A 260 5.89 17.71 -0.37
N ARG A 261 4.85 18.38 0.14
CA ARG A 261 3.61 17.72 0.55
C ARG A 261 2.85 17.08 -0.61
N TYR A 262 2.80 17.78 -1.75
CA TYR A 262 2.19 17.23 -2.96
C TYR A 262 2.95 16.00 -3.45
N LEU A 263 4.29 16.06 -3.49
CA LEU A 263 5.14 14.93 -3.87
C LEU A 263 4.99 13.74 -2.91
N PHE A 264 4.97 13.99 -1.61
CA PHE A 264 4.77 12.98 -0.57
C PHE A 264 3.49 12.18 -0.80
N THR A 265 2.35 12.85 -0.94
CA THR A 265 1.06 12.17 -1.16
C THR A 265 0.96 11.55 -2.55
N LEU A 266 1.54 12.19 -3.57
CA LEU A 266 1.53 11.68 -4.94
C LEU A 266 2.33 10.40 -5.08
N ALA A 267 3.39 10.19 -4.28
CA ALA A 267 4.18 8.96 -4.29
C ALA A 267 3.34 7.69 -4.00
N TYR A 268 2.18 7.85 -3.38
CA TYR A 268 1.21 6.79 -3.07
C TYR A 268 0.02 6.78 -4.03
N ALA A 269 0.11 7.43 -5.19
CA ALA A 269 -0.94 7.40 -6.20
C ALA A 269 -1.26 5.96 -6.60
N THR A 270 -2.51 5.56 -6.41
CA THR A 270 -2.99 4.20 -6.68
C THR A 270 -3.01 3.86 -8.18
N LYS A 271 -3.16 4.86 -9.06
CA LYS A 271 -3.24 4.70 -10.53
C LYS A 271 -2.57 5.88 -11.26
N PRO A 272 -1.24 5.99 -11.21
CA PRO A 272 -0.54 7.10 -11.82
C PRO A 272 -0.87 7.23 -13.31
N ALA A 273 -1.49 8.35 -13.68
CA ALA A 273 -1.86 8.59 -15.06
C ALA A 273 -0.64 9.07 -15.87
N LYS A 274 -0.54 8.62 -17.12
CA LYS A 274 0.55 8.97 -18.04
C LYS A 274 0.82 10.48 -18.17
N PHE A 275 -0.20 11.32 -18.07
CA PHE A 275 -0.02 12.78 -18.14
C PHE A 275 0.74 13.34 -16.91
N ILE A 276 0.52 12.77 -15.72
CA ILE A 276 1.25 13.12 -14.48
C ILE A 276 2.70 12.71 -14.63
N LEU A 277 2.95 11.47 -15.06
CA LEU A 277 4.29 10.93 -15.30
C LEU A 277 5.06 11.80 -16.32
N ASN A 278 4.42 12.19 -17.42
CA ASN A 278 5.03 13.05 -18.44
C ASN A 278 5.40 14.44 -17.88
N ASN A 279 4.53 15.02 -17.04
CA ASN A 279 4.80 16.30 -16.41
C ASN A 279 6.01 16.19 -15.47
N PHE A 280 6.01 15.20 -14.58
CA PHE A 280 7.10 15.00 -13.62
C PHE A 280 8.40 14.53 -14.26
N LEU A 281 8.37 13.78 -15.36
CA LEU A 281 9.57 13.44 -16.12
C LEU A 281 10.22 14.71 -16.70
N LYS A 282 9.44 15.69 -17.16
CA LYS A 282 9.97 16.99 -17.60
C LYS A 282 10.60 17.76 -16.43
N ILE A 283 9.92 17.84 -15.28
CA ILE A 283 10.46 18.48 -14.07
C ILE A 283 11.74 17.79 -13.59
N TYR A 284 11.75 16.45 -13.60
CA TYR A 284 12.88 15.62 -13.22
C TYR A 284 14.10 15.79 -14.14
N LYS A 285 13.90 16.16 -15.41
CA LYS A 285 15.01 16.48 -16.33
C LYS A 285 15.57 17.89 -16.14
N LYS A 286 14.80 18.81 -15.59
CA LYS A 286 15.24 20.19 -15.32
C LYS A 286 16.27 20.24 -14.20
N LYS A 287 17.06 21.31 -14.19
CA LYS A 287 17.91 21.69 -13.05
C LYS A 287 17.01 22.38 -12.03
N ILE A 288 16.83 21.77 -10.87
CA ILE A 288 16.11 22.34 -9.72
C ILE A 288 17.19 22.87 -8.77
N ALA A 289 17.06 24.12 -8.33
CA ALA A 289 18.05 24.76 -7.46
C ALA A 289 18.09 24.10 -6.07
N ASN A 290 16.91 23.85 -5.50
CA ASN A 290 16.77 23.19 -4.21
C ASN A 290 17.02 21.67 -4.34
N LYS A 291 18.09 21.19 -3.67
CA LYS A 291 18.51 19.79 -3.72
C LYS A 291 17.49 18.83 -3.06
N ASN A 292 16.88 19.25 -1.96
CA ASN A 292 15.87 18.46 -1.25
C ASN A 292 14.65 18.23 -2.14
N LEU A 293 14.16 19.31 -2.78
CA LEU A 293 13.06 19.21 -3.71
C LEU A 293 13.43 18.35 -4.94
N LYS A 294 14.66 18.46 -5.45
CA LYS A 294 15.16 17.61 -6.54
C LYS A 294 15.12 16.13 -6.16
N GLU A 295 15.51 15.81 -4.94
CA GLU A 295 15.43 14.45 -4.40
C GLU A 295 13.99 13.97 -4.27
N SER A 296 13.12 14.77 -3.67
CA SER A 296 11.69 14.47 -3.51
C SER A 296 11.00 14.21 -4.85
N VAL A 297 11.32 14.97 -5.90
CA VAL A 297 10.84 14.72 -7.28
C VAL A 297 11.34 13.37 -7.80
N GLY A 298 12.62 13.04 -7.60
CA GLY A 298 13.21 11.78 -8.04
C GLY A 298 12.59 10.57 -7.33
N LEU A 299 12.47 10.63 -6.01
CA LEU A 299 11.84 9.59 -5.18
C LEU A 299 10.39 9.36 -5.59
N THR A 300 9.63 10.44 -5.77
CA THR A 300 8.21 10.37 -6.18
C THR A 300 8.07 9.78 -7.57
N LEU A 301 8.84 10.25 -8.56
CA LEU A 301 8.78 9.71 -9.91
C LEU A 301 9.17 8.24 -9.95
N GLY A 302 10.18 7.82 -9.17
CA GLY A 302 10.51 6.41 -9.01
C GLY A 302 9.34 5.60 -8.46
N ALA A 303 8.68 6.08 -7.39
CA ALA A 303 7.54 5.39 -6.79
C ALA A 303 6.36 5.27 -7.76
N LEU A 304 6.06 6.34 -8.51
CA LEU A 304 5.02 6.32 -9.54
C LEU A 304 5.34 5.35 -10.69
N MET A 305 6.60 5.25 -11.11
CA MET A 305 7.01 4.30 -12.16
C MET A 305 6.86 2.86 -11.69
N PHE A 306 7.16 2.57 -10.43
CA PHE A 306 6.90 1.25 -9.84
C PHE A 306 5.41 0.90 -9.92
N THR A 307 4.55 1.78 -9.42
CA THR A 307 3.09 1.55 -9.44
C THR A 307 2.54 1.44 -10.86
N TYR A 308 3.02 2.25 -11.81
CA TYR A 308 2.66 2.15 -13.23
C TYR A 308 3.07 0.79 -13.83
N CYS A 309 4.24 0.29 -13.47
CA CYS A 309 4.75 -1.00 -13.95
C CYS A 309 4.12 -2.23 -13.29
N LEU A 310 3.30 -2.08 -12.24
CA LEU A 310 2.53 -3.20 -11.68
C LEU A 310 1.51 -3.75 -12.70
N VAL A 311 1.09 -2.93 -13.67
CA VAL A 311 0.32 -3.39 -14.84
C VAL A 311 1.30 -3.73 -15.97
N PRO A 312 1.45 -5.01 -16.38
CA PRO A 312 2.50 -5.42 -17.31
C PRO A 312 2.50 -4.66 -18.64
N SER A 313 1.32 -4.42 -19.22
CA SER A 313 1.18 -3.70 -20.50
C SER A 313 1.62 -2.23 -20.40
N GLN A 314 1.48 -1.60 -19.24
CA GLN A 314 1.92 -0.23 -19.00
C GLN A 314 3.45 -0.13 -18.87
N CYS A 315 4.09 -1.17 -18.33
CA CYS A 315 5.54 -1.18 -18.14
C CYS A 315 6.33 -1.21 -19.46
N GLU A 316 5.72 -1.69 -20.55
CA GLU A 316 6.33 -1.74 -21.89
C GLU A 316 6.28 -0.38 -22.64
N GLU A 317 5.55 0.60 -22.12
CA GLU A 317 5.37 1.89 -22.76
C GLU A 317 6.66 2.73 -22.81
N ASN A 318 6.74 3.60 -23.84
CA ASN A 318 7.90 4.46 -24.07
C ASN A 318 8.26 5.39 -22.90
N ILE A 319 7.29 5.78 -22.08
CA ILE A 319 7.52 6.68 -20.95
C ILE A 319 8.44 6.05 -19.89
N VAL A 320 8.31 4.75 -19.67
CA VAL A 320 9.15 3.98 -18.74
C VAL A 320 10.58 3.90 -19.30
N LYS A 321 10.71 3.57 -20.60
CA LYS A 321 12.00 3.55 -21.31
C LYS A 321 12.70 4.91 -21.24
N GLU A 322 11.95 6.00 -21.46
CA GLU A 322 12.47 7.36 -21.39
C GLU A 322 12.95 7.71 -19.98
N TYR A 323 12.21 7.33 -18.94
CA TYR A 323 12.63 7.50 -17.55
C TYR A 323 13.91 6.73 -17.23
N ILE A 324 14.01 5.45 -17.65
CA ILE A 324 15.21 4.63 -17.47
C ILE A 324 16.41 5.29 -18.13
N MET A 325 16.30 5.66 -19.41
CA MET A 325 17.38 6.32 -20.16
C MET A 325 17.80 7.63 -19.51
N SER A 326 16.83 8.43 -19.07
CA SER A 326 17.08 9.72 -18.43
C SER A 326 17.82 9.55 -17.11
N THR A 327 17.37 8.62 -16.26
CA THR A 327 18.01 8.35 -14.97
C THR A 327 19.43 7.80 -15.15
N LYS A 328 19.66 6.91 -16.12
CA LYS A 328 21.00 6.41 -16.49
C LYS A 328 21.92 7.55 -16.98
N SER A 329 21.39 8.47 -17.78
CA SER A 329 22.14 9.64 -18.26
C SER A 329 22.47 10.63 -17.15
N LEU A 330 21.57 10.80 -16.18
CA LEU A 330 21.75 11.76 -15.08
C LEU A 330 22.77 11.26 -14.06
N ILE A 331 22.70 9.99 -13.65
CA ILE A 331 23.66 9.43 -12.70
C ILE A 331 25.08 9.39 -13.26
N SER A 332 25.26 9.13 -14.56
CA SER A 332 26.58 9.13 -15.19
C SER A 332 27.23 10.52 -15.25
N LYS A 333 26.42 11.59 -15.21
CA LYS A 333 26.89 12.98 -15.15
C LYS A 333 27.17 13.46 -13.72
N CYS A 334 26.79 12.69 -12.69
CA CYS A 334 27.00 13.08 -11.30
C CYS A 334 28.45 12.91 -10.86
N LYS A 335 29.08 14.02 -10.47
CA LYS A 335 30.43 14.05 -9.91
C LYS A 335 30.46 14.02 -8.38
N THR A 336 29.39 14.48 -7.73
CA THR A 336 29.31 14.55 -6.26
C THR A 336 28.53 13.38 -5.68
N GLU A 337 28.86 13.01 -4.44
CA GLU A 337 28.17 11.97 -3.67
C GLU A 337 26.67 12.26 -3.57
N GLU A 338 26.29 13.44 -3.09
CA GLU A 338 24.88 13.88 -2.95
C GLU A 338 24.08 13.72 -4.25
N CYS A 339 24.69 14.06 -5.39
CA CYS A 339 24.06 13.91 -6.70
C CYS A 339 23.78 12.43 -7.01
N GLN A 340 24.73 11.54 -6.72
CA GLN A 340 24.56 10.10 -6.96
C GLN A 340 23.50 9.50 -6.05
N LEU A 341 23.45 9.90 -4.77
CA LEU A 341 22.46 9.40 -3.80
C LEU A 341 21.03 9.62 -4.26
N ILE A 342 20.71 10.79 -4.82
CA ILE A 342 19.37 11.11 -5.35
C ILE A 342 18.93 10.06 -6.39
N TYR A 343 19.80 9.75 -7.35
CA TYR A 343 19.46 8.83 -8.44
C TYR A 343 19.42 7.37 -7.98
N LEU A 344 20.30 6.96 -7.05
CA LEU A 344 20.26 5.62 -6.47
C LEU A 344 18.99 5.38 -5.67
N ARG A 345 18.54 6.37 -4.89
CA ARG A 345 17.29 6.29 -4.13
C ARG A 345 16.07 6.29 -5.05
N SER A 346 16.08 7.10 -6.11
CA SER A 346 15.06 7.10 -7.18
C SER A 346 14.94 5.73 -7.86
N MET A 347 16.08 5.12 -8.25
CA MET A 347 16.11 3.75 -8.79
C MET A 347 15.53 2.74 -7.79
N GLY A 348 15.83 2.90 -6.50
CA GLY A 348 15.31 2.03 -5.44
C GLY A 348 13.79 2.14 -5.26
N ASN A 349 13.21 3.34 -5.40
CA ASN A 349 11.76 3.49 -5.41
C ASN A 349 11.14 2.92 -6.70
N ALA A 350 11.85 2.98 -7.84
CA ALA A 350 11.36 2.44 -9.11
C ALA A 350 11.37 0.92 -9.18
N GLY A 351 12.35 0.24 -8.55
CA GLY A 351 12.42 -1.22 -8.51
C GLY A 351 12.52 -1.91 -9.89
N LEU A 352 12.95 -1.19 -10.93
CA LEU A 352 13.02 -1.69 -12.30
C LEU A 352 14.28 -2.54 -12.53
N LYS A 353 14.12 -3.69 -13.20
CA LYS A 353 15.22 -4.66 -13.43
C LYS A 353 16.42 -4.02 -14.15
N GLU A 354 16.18 -3.05 -15.03
CA GLU A 354 17.20 -2.36 -15.83
C GLU A 354 18.18 -1.52 -15.01
N PHE A 355 17.85 -1.23 -13.75
CA PHE A 355 18.74 -0.53 -12.81
C PHE A 355 19.59 -1.47 -11.97
N LEU A 356 19.25 -2.77 -11.91
CA LEU A 356 19.95 -3.75 -11.08
C LEU A 356 21.47 -3.77 -11.33
N PRO A 357 21.98 -3.79 -12.58
CA PRO A 357 23.42 -3.78 -12.82
C PRO A 357 24.14 -2.56 -12.21
N ILE A 358 23.51 -1.38 -12.30
CA ILE A 358 24.07 -0.13 -11.76
C ILE A 358 24.08 -0.17 -10.23
N LEU A 359 22.99 -0.65 -9.61
CA LEU A 359 22.91 -0.80 -8.16
C LEU A 359 23.96 -1.79 -7.63
N LEU A 360 24.15 -2.93 -8.31
CA LEU A 360 25.17 -3.91 -7.94
C LEU A 360 26.59 -3.35 -8.10
N GLU A 361 26.88 -2.66 -9.21
CA GLU A 361 28.17 -1.98 -9.41
C GLU A 361 28.44 -0.95 -8.30
N LYS A 362 27.44 -0.12 -7.99
CA LYS A 362 27.55 0.92 -6.96
C LYS A 362 27.66 0.34 -5.55
N SER A 363 27.02 -0.80 -5.27
CA SER A 363 27.15 -1.51 -4.00
C SER A 363 28.58 -2.01 -3.74
N LEU A 364 29.33 -2.35 -4.80
CA LEU A 364 30.71 -2.79 -4.72
C LEU A 364 31.73 -1.64 -4.53
N GLN A 365 31.31 -0.38 -4.61
CA GLN A 365 32.21 0.73 -4.31
C GLN A 365 32.61 0.69 -2.82
N THR A 366 33.88 0.96 -2.52
CA THR A 366 34.41 0.96 -1.13
C THR A 366 34.32 2.33 -0.49
N LYS A 367 34.50 3.41 -1.26
CA LYS A 367 34.32 4.80 -0.82
C LYS A 367 33.59 5.62 -1.89
N PRO A 368 32.70 6.56 -1.50
CA PRO A 368 32.16 6.75 -0.14
C PRO A 368 31.19 5.62 0.29
N SER A 369 31.20 5.25 1.58
CA SER A 369 30.40 4.15 2.15
C SER A 369 28.89 4.36 2.01
N SER A 370 28.44 5.62 2.03
CA SER A 370 27.05 6.03 1.82
C SER A 370 26.47 5.57 0.49
N ILE A 371 27.27 5.59 -0.59
CA ILE A 371 26.86 5.13 -1.93
C ILE A 371 26.66 3.62 -1.92
N SER A 372 27.61 2.87 -1.35
CA SER A 372 27.51 1.42 -1.22
C SER A 372 26.27 1.03 -0.42
N SER A 373 26.10 1.61 0.78
CA SER A 373 24.94 1.37 1.65
C SER A 373 23.62 1.72 0.98
N THR A 374 23.55 2.89 0.31
CA THR A 374 22.33 3.33 -0.38
C THR A 374 21.98 2.40 -1.55
N ALA A 375 22.98 1.96 -2.32
CA ALA A 375 22.77 1.03 -3.41
C ALA A 375 22.24 -0.33 -2.93
N VAL A 376 22.73 -0.83 -1.79
CA VAL A 376 22.22 -2.05 -1.13
C VAL A 376 20.76 -1.86 -0.69
N TYR A 377 20.43 -0.77 0.02
CA TYR A 377 19.05 -0.52 0.46
C TYR A 377 18.08 -0.20 -0.69
N SER A 378 18.58 0.20 -1.85
CA SER A 378 17.79 0.37 -3.08
C SER A 378 17.31 -0.95 -3.69
N LEU A 379 17.78 -2.11 -3.20
CA LEU A 379 17.31 -3.43 -3.64
C LEU A 379 15.94 -3.84 -3.04
N ARG A 380 15.38 -3.05 -2.12
CA ARG A 380 14.17 -3.42 -1.33
C ARG A 380 12.91 -3.78 -2.14
N ARG A 381 12.73 -3.19 -3.34
CA ARG A 381 11.53 -3.40 -4.19
C ARG A 381 11.70 -4.48 -5.26
N PHE A 382 12.88 -5.10 -5.35
CA PHE A 382 13.13 -6.15 -6.33
C PHE A 382 12.54 -7.47 -5.85
N LYS A 383 12.06 -8.29 -6.80
CA LYS A 383 11.52 -9.62 -6.50
C LYS A 383 12.59 -10.50 -5.84
N LYS A 384 12.19 -11.28 -4.83
CA LYS A 384 13.08 -12.17 -4.07
C LYS A 384 13.89 -13.11 -4.98
N ASP A 385 13.26 -13.67 -6.02
CA ASP A 385 13.94 -14.57 -6.97
C ASP A 385 15.07 -13.86 -7.75
N VAL A 386 14.87 -12.59 -8.11
CA VAL A 386 15.88 -11.77 -8.80
C VAL A 386 17.04 -11.45 -7.87
N ILE A 387 16.74 -11.10 -6.61
CA ILE A 387 17.77 -10.86 -5.58
C ILE A 387 18.58 -12.13 -5.32
N ALA A 388 17.92 -13.28 -5.14
CA ALA A 388 18.58 -14.56 -4.89
C ALA A 388 19.54 -14.94 -6.02
N ALA A 389 19.14 -14.75 -7.28
CA ALA A 389 19.95 -15.13 -8.44
C ALA A 389 21.11 -14.16 -8.72
N GLU A 390 20.87 -12.85 -8.66
CA GLU A 390 21.82 -11.84 -9.17
C GLU A 390 22.53 -11.06 -8.06
N ALA A 391 21.84 -10.76 -6.96
CA ALA A 391 22.37 -9.86 -5.92
C ALA A 391 23.08 -10.59 -4.77
N VAL A 392 22.61 -11.76 -4.33
CA VAL A 392 23.20 -12.52 -3.21
C VAL A 392 24.71 -12.79 -3.39
N PRO A 393 25.23 -13.18 -4.57
CA PRO A 393 26.68 -13.36 -4.75
C PRO A 393 27.49 -12.07 -4.54
N VAL A 394 26.91 -10.91 -4.88
CA VAL A 394 27.52 -9.59 -4.66
C VAL A 394 27.45 -9.21 -3.20
N MET A 395 26.30 -9.40 -2.55
CA MET A 395 26.13 -9.14 -1.11
C MET A 395 27.08 -9.98 -0.26
N LEU A 396 27.30 -11.24 -0.62
CA LEU A 396 28.25 -12.11 0.08
C LEU A 396 29.70 -11.58 -0.02
N LYS A 397 30.09 -11.01 -1.18
CA LYS A 397 31.40 -10.36 -1.33
C LYS A 397 31.53 -9.14 -0.42
N ILE A 398 30.49 -8.30 -0.37
CA ILE A 398 30.45 -7.12 0.52
C ILE A 398 30.53 -7.54 1.99
N TYR A 399 29.74 -8.53 2.39
CA TYR A 399 29.70 -9.05 3.77
C TYR A 399 31.06 -9.58 4.25
N LYS A 400 31.81 -10.27 3.37
CA LYS A 400 33.11 -10.87 3.69
C LYS A 400 34.26 -9.86 3.71
N ASP A 401 34.11 -8.72 3.06
CA ASP A 401 35.15 -7.71 2.94
C ASP A 401 35.30 -6.92 4.25
N LYS A 402 36.28 -7.31 5.07
CA LYS A 402 36.58 -6.68 6.36
C LYS A 402 37.10 -5.24 6.26
N THR A 403 37.49 -4.79 5.07
CA THR A 403 37.95 -3.40 4.86
C THR A 403 36.79 -2.40 4.84
N ARG A 404 35.56 -2.91 4.72
CA ARG A 404 34.33 -2.11 4.71
C ARG A 404 33.81 -1.88 6.12
N GLU A 405 33.08 -0.78 6.26
CA GLU A 405 32.33 -0.48 7.48
C GLU A 405 31.34 -1.60 7.85
N SER A 406 31.19 -1.84 9.15
CA SER A 406 30.26 -2.83 9.72
C SER A 406 28.85 -2.66 9.15
N SER A 407 28.39 -1.42 9.06
CA SER A 407 27.02 -1.12 8.67
C SER A 407 26.71 -1.45 7.21
N ALA A 408 27.67 -1.31 6.29
CA ALA A 408 27.52 -1.74 4.90
C ALA A 408 27.48 -3.28 4.78
N ARG A 409 28.31 -3.96 5.59
CA ARG A 409 28.32 -5.43 5.68
C ARG A 409 27.00 -5.96 6.27
N LEU A 410 26.46 -5.31 7.30
CA LEU A 410 25.17 -5.67 7.90
C LEU A 410 23.99 -5.41 6.95
N ALA A 411 24.01 -4.31 6.19
CA ALA A 411 23.01 -4.08 5.15
C ALA A 411 23.02 -5.20 4.08
N ALA A 412 24.20 -5.67 3.69
CA ALA A 412 24.33 -6.79 2.76
C ALA A 412 23.79 -8.11 3.37
N LEU A 413 24.00 -8.34 4.66
CA LEU A 413 23.42 -9.48 5.38
C LEU A 413 21.88 -9.40 5.35
N GLU A 414 21.28 -8.24 5.62
CA GLU A 414 19.83 -8.06 5.59
C GLU A 414 19.23 -8.38 4.22
N VAL A 415 19.89 -7.96 3.13
CA VAL A 415 19.44 -8.30 1.76
C VAL A 415 19.57 -9.79 1.47
N MET A 416 20.60 -10.47 2.00
CA MET A 416 20.69 -11.93 1.85
C MET A 416 19.59 -12.66 2.61
N LEU A 417 19.29 -12.23 3.84
CA LEU A 417 18.28 -12.83 4.71
C LEU A 417 16.83 -12.51 4.31
N SER A 418 16.61 -11.51 3.45
CA SER A 418 15.28 -11.23 2.89
C SER A 418 14.85 -12.25 1.82
N THR A 419 15.79 -13.10 1.39
CA THR A 419 15.59 -14.23 0.47
C THR A 419 15.81 -15.57 1.18
N ASP A 420 15.42 -16.67 0.52
CA ASP A 420 15.77 -18.01 0.99
C ASP A 420 17.28 -18.24 0.81
N ILE A 421 18.05 -17.88 1.85
CA ILE A 421 19.51 -17.96 1.82
C ILE A 421 19.98 -19.40 1.60
N CYS A 422 20.91 -19.59 0.66
CA CYS A 422 21.44 -20.92 0.37
C CYS A 422 22.40 -21.40 1.49
N PRO A 423 22.51 -22.72 1.72
CA PRO A 423 23.35 -23.27 2.80
C PRO A 423 24.81 -22.84 2.72
N LEU A 424 25.39 -22.75 1.52
CA LEU A 424 26.77 -22.34 1.31
C LEU A 424 27.02 -20.87 1.70
N ALA A 425 26.05 -19.97 1.42
CA ALA A 425 26.16 -18.58 1.83
C ALA A 425 26.06 -18.46 3.36
N LEU A 426 25.16 -19.20 3.98
CA LEU A 426 25.03 -19.24 5.44
C LEU A 426 26.30 -19.80 6.12
N GLU A 427 26.94 -20.81 5.53
CA GLU A 427 28.23 -21.32 5.98
C GLU A 427 29.31 -20.22 6.00
N GLU A 428 29.40 -19.43 4.93
CA GLU A 428 30.35 -18.32 4.84
C GLU A 428 30.06 -17.20 5.85
N VAL A 429 28.79 -16.88 6.09
CA VAL A 429 28.36 -15.93 7.12
C VAL A 429 28.86 -16.38 8.49
N LEU A 430 28.59 -17.64 8.86
CA LEU A 430 28.98 -18.20 10.15
C LEU A 430 30.49 -18.37 10.31
N ARG A 431 31.22 -18.72 9.22
CA ARG A 431 32.69 -18.75 9.22
C ARG A 431 33.30 -17.38 9.49
N SER A 432 32.62 -16.29 9.11
CA SER A 432 33.10 -14.93 9.35
C SER A 432 33.20 -14.62 10.86
N LEU A 433 32.26 -15.13 11.65
CA LEU A 433 32.20 -14.95 13.11
C LEU A 433 33.39 -15.58 13.85
N LYS A 434 33.97 -16.67 13.32
CA LYS A 434 35.13 -17.33 13.93
C LYS A 434 36.42 -16.52 13.80
N LYS A 435 36.50 -15.58 12.85
CA LYS A 435 37.74 -14.87 12.47
C LYS A 435 37.96 -13.54 13.20
N GLY A 436 37.42 -13.34 14.41
CA GLY A 436 37.68 -12.15 15.23
C GLY A 436 37.21 -10.84 14.60
N ASP A 437 35.97 -10.80 14.11
CA ASP A 437 35.33 -9.53 13.74
C ASP A 437 34.97 -8.71 14.99
N ASN A 438 34.63 -7.43 14.80
CA ASN A 438 34.18 -6.55 15.88
C ASN A 438 33.06 -7.24 16.71
N SER A 439 33.16 -7.20 18.04
CA SER A 439 32.21 -7.85 18.96
C SER A 439 30.78 -7.39 18.71
N GLU A 440 30.57 -6.11 18.41
CA GLU A 440 29.24 -5.56 18.09
C GLU A 440 28.68 -6.12 16.77
N PHE A 441 29.50 -6.21 15.73
CA PHE A 441 29.11 -6.79 14.43
C PHE A 441 28.75 -8.27 14.56
N ALA A 442 29.56 -9.04 15.31
CA ALA A 442 29.30 -10.45 15.58
C ALA A 442 28.01 -10.63 16.41
N THR A 443 27.82 -9.81 17.44
CA THR A 443 26.62 -9.84 18.30
C THR A 443 25.35 -9.54 17.50
N TYR A 444 25.37 -8.51 16.64
CA TYR A 444 24.25 -8.20 15.77
C TYR A 444 23.95 -9.35 14.82
N THR A 445 24.96 -9.89 14.14
CA THR A 445 24.80 -11.01 13.20
C THR A 445 24.15 -12.21 13.89
N ILE A 446 24.66 -12.62 15.05
CA ILE A 446 24.11 -13.75 15.82
C ILE A 446 22.68 -13.47 16.27
N SER A 447 22.42 -12.27 16.78
CA SER A 447 21.08 -11.86 17.21
C SER A 447 20.08 -11.92 16.05
N LYS A 448 20.48 -11.44 14.86
CA LYS A 448 19.63 -11.45 13.66
C LYS A 448 19.34 -12.87 13.16
N LEU A 449 20.34 -13.75 13.16
CA LEU A 449 20.15 -15.16 12.78
C LEU A 449 19.24 -15.89 13.79
N ASN A 450 19.40 -15.61 15.09
CA ASN A 450 18.54 -16.19 16.12
C ASN A 450 17.10 -15.69 16.04
N ASP A 451 16.91 -14.38 15.81
CA ASP A 451 15.59 -13.77 15.59
C ASP A 451 14.85 -14.41 14.41
N MET A 452 15.55 -14.57 13.28
CA MET A 452 14.99 -15.25 12.10
C MET A 452 14.66 -16.72 12.40
N ALA A 453 15.52 -17.43 13.14
CA ALA A 453 15.28 -18.82 13.52
C ALA A 453 14.13 -19.01 14.54
N GLN A 454 13.77 -17.99 15.31
CA GLN A 454 12.60 -18.03 16.18
C GLN A 454 11.29 -17.93 15.40
N ASN A 455 11.30 -17.14 14.32
CA ASN A 455 10.12 -16.84 13.52
C ASN A 455 9.93 -17.77 12.31
N ASP A 456 11.01 -18.40 11.81
CA ASP A 456 10.99 -19.32 10.67
C ASP A 456 11.52 -20.71 11.05
N PRO A 457 10.63 -21.73 11.18
CA PRO A 457 11.01 -23.11 11.46
C PRO A 457 11.90 -23.76 10.38
N THR A 458 11.75 -23.36 9.12
CA THR A 458 12.55 -23.87 7.99
C THR A 458 13.97 -23.34 8.10
N PHE A 459 14.11 -22.02 8.29
CA PHE A 459 15.40 -21.40 8.54
C PHE A 459 16.08 -21.95 9.80
N LYS A 460 15.33 -22.20 10.88
CA LYS A 460 15.86 -22.82 12.11
C LYS A 460 16.52 -24.17 11.85
N LYS A 461 15.90 -25.03 11.04
CA LYS A 461 16.46 -26.35 10.67
C LYS A 461 17.74 -26.19 9.85
N LEU A 462 17.74 -25.25 8.89
CA LEU A 462 18.91 -24.94 8.07
C LEU A 462 20.06 -24.39 8.93
N LEU A 463 19.79 -23.44 9.81
CA LEU A 463 20.78 -22.86 10.70
C LEU A 463 21.41 -23.94 11.60
N LYS A 464 20.58 -24.81 12.18
CA LYS A 464 21.05 -25.92 13.01
C LYS A 464 21.96 -26.88 12.23
N SER A 465 21.57 -27.29 11.03
CA SER A 465 22.38 -28.23 10.23
C SER A 465 23.72 -27.63 9.81
N VAL A 466 23.76 -26.34 9.49
CA VAL A 466 25.01 -25.65 9.15
C VAL A 466 25.92 -25.47 10.37
N ILE A 467 25.36 -25.12 11.52
CA ILE A 467 26.11 -25.01 12.79
C ILE A 467 26.76 -26.34 13.16
N GLU A 468 26.02 -27.44 13.06
CA GLU A 468 26.52 -28.80 13.32
C GLU A 468 27.63 -29.19 12.33
N LYS A 469 27.43 -28.91 11.03
CA LYS A 469 28.42 -29.19 9.98
C LYS A 469 29.74 -28.45 10.20
N LEU A 470 29.69 -27.22 10.69
CA LEU A 470 30.87 -26.36 10.88
C LEU A 470 31.53 -26.52 12.26
N ASP A 471 30.98 -27.37 13.13
CA ASP A 471 31.40 -27.54 14.53
C ASP A 471 31.49 -26.18 15.27
N LEU A 472 30.45 -25.36 15.09
CA LEU A 472 30.38 -24.01 15.66
C LEU A 472 29.64 -23.96 17.00
N LEU A 473 29.20 -25.11 17.55
CA LEU A 473 28.60 -25.23 18.88
C LEU A 473 29.63 -25.02 20.00
N ASN A 474 30.21 -23.83 20.07
CA ASN A 474 31.12 -23.43 21.11
C ASN A 474 30.72 -22.06 21.65
N TYR A 475 31.02 -21.85 22.94
CA TYR A 475 30.74 -20.58 23.61
C TYR A 475 31.52 -19.43 22.96
N VAL A 476 32.73 -19.65 22.44
CA VAL A 476 33.57 -18.61 21.82
C VAL A 476 32.86 -17.85 20.69
N VAL A 477 32.07 -18.54 19.86
CA VAL A 477 31.31 -17.90 18.77
C VAL A 477 30.00 -17.31 19.30
N PHE A 478 29.27 -18.01 20.17
CA PHE A 478 27.91 -17.62 20.58
C PHE A 478 27.83 -16.72 21.82
N THR A 479 28.91 -16.54 22.58
CA THR A 479 28.98 -15.63 23.75
C THR A 479 29.82 -14.40 23.39
N GLN A 480 29.24 -13.51 22.59
CA GLN A 480 29.85 -12.21 22.28
C GLN A 480 29.49 -11.18 23.36
N ASN A 481 30.42 -10.29 23.68
CA ASN A 481 30.24 -9.25 24.70
C ASN A 481 29.66 -7.94 24.14
N GLY A 482 29.08 -7.94 22.94
CA GLY A 482 28.47 -6.75 22.35
C GLY A 482 27.08 -6.44 22.92
N THR A 483 26.62 -5.22 22.66
CA THR A 483 25.33 -4.67 23.12
C THR A 483 24.31 -4.50 21.99
N SER A 484 24.73 -4.67 20.74
CA SER A 484 23.87 -4.70 19.57
C SER A 484 22.76 -5.75 19.70
N SER A 485 21.59 -5.47 19.14
CA SER A 485 20.42 -6.33 19.29
C SER A 485 19.59 -6.41 18.02
N ALA A 486 18.92 -7.55 17.85
CA ALA A 486 17.95 -7.76 16.78
C ALA A 486 16.82 -8.63 17.34
N PHE A 487 15.59 -8.14 17.24
CA PHE A 487 14.42 -8.80 17.79
C PHE A 487 13.16 -8.48 17.00
N SER A 488 12.30 -9.47 16.80
CA SER A 488 11.01 -9.33 16.17
C SER A 488 9.93 -10.08 16.95
N SER A 489 8.73 -9.51 17.04
CA SER A 489 7.57 -10.13 17.70
C SER A 489 6.25 -9.67 17.10
N TYR A 490 5.15 -10.31 17.49
CA TYR A 490 3.82 -9.97 17.00
C TYR A 490 3.32 -8.65 17.58
N LEU A 491 2.94 -7.73 16.69
CA LEU A 491 2.20 -6.51 17.02
C LEU A 491 0.70 -6.83 17.17
N THR A 492 0.17 -7.63 16.25
CA THR A 492 -1.21 -8.13 16.30
C THR A 492 -1.32 -9.48 15.60
N VAL A 493 -2.19 -10.33 16.13
CA VAL A 493 -2.51 -11.65 15.57
C VAL A 493 -4.01 -11.68 15.29
N SER A 494 -4.39 -11.92 14.04
CA SER A 494 -5.80 -12.00 13.64
C SER A 494 -6.04 -13.21 12.74
N LYS A 495 -7.32 -13.51 12.45
CA LYS A 495 -7.68 -14.63 11.55
C LYS A 495 -7.22 -14.42 10.11
N SER A 496 -7.08 -13.16 9.68
CA SER A 496 -6.82 -12.80 8.28
C SER A 496 -5.37 -12.39 8.04
N VAL A 497 -4.85 -11.54 8.92
CA VAL A 497 -3.55 -10.88 8.78
C VAL A 497 -2.87 -10.81 10.14
N ASN A 498 -1.61 -11.22 10.18
CA ASN A 498 -0.74 -11.00 11.32
C ASN A 498 0.18 -9.81 11.04
N SER A 499 0.53 -9.07 12.08
CA SER A 499 1.53 -8.03 11.98
C SER A 499 2.63 -8.29 13.00
N THR A 500 3.87 -8.05 12.59
CA THR A 500 5.02 -8.06 13.48
C THR A 500 5.65 -6.68 13.55
N TYR A 501 6.37 -6.43 14.64
CA TYR A 501 7.33 -5.34 14.73
C TYR A 501 8.71 -5.95 14.97
N GLY A 502 9.74 -5.39 14.32
CA GLY A 502 11.14 -5.73 14.48
C GLY A 502 11.93 -4.50 14.92
N LEU A 503 12.75 -4.64 15.95
CA LEU A 503 13.68 -3.62 16.43
C LEU A 503 15.12 -4.14 16.26
N PHE A 504 15.88 -3.45 15.42
CA PHE A 504 17.25 -3.79 15.08
C PHE A 504 18.17 -2.63 15.44
N ILE A 505 19.15 -2.86 16.32
CA ILE A 505 20.04 -1.82 16.84
C ILE A 505 21.49 -2.29 16.67
N GLU A 506 22.24 -1.55 15.85
CA GLU A 506 23.69 -1.64 15.72
C GLU A 506 24.32 -0.61 16.65
N ASN A 507 25.10 -1.08 17.62
CA ASN A 507 25.88 -0.23 18.51
C ASN A 507 27.34 -0.16 18.05
N SER A 508 28.00 0.94 18.39
CA SER A 508 29.44 1.09 18.25
C SER A 508 30.19 0.46 19.42
N LYS A 509 31.53 0.48 19.35
CA LYS A 509 32.39 -0.11 20.38
C LYS A 509 32.21 0.53 21.77
N SER A 510 31.73 1.78 21.82
CA SER A 510 31.42 2.50 23.06
C SER A 510 29.99 2.24 23.56
N SER A 511 29.28 1.26 22.97
CA SER A 511 27.89 0.94 23.26
C SER A 511 26.89 2.06 22.97
N LEU A 512 27.28 3.04 22.13
CA LEU A 512 26.37 4.05 21.61
C LEU A 512 25.67 3.55 20.35
N MET A 513 24.41 3.94 20.15
CA MET A 513 23.64 3.56 18.97
C MET A 513 24.24 4.20 17.72
N LYS A 514 24.69 3.36 16.77
CA LYS A 514 25.13 3.79 15.44
C LYS A 514 23.98 3.77 14.44
N ARG A 515 23.18 2.70 14.47
CA ARG A 515 21.98 2.57 13.63
C ARG A 515 20.86 1.89 14.39
N SER A 516 19.63 2.30 14.12
CA SER A 516 18.43 1.62 14.59
C SER A 516 17.41 1.51 13.46
N SER A 517 16.67 0.42 13.42
CA SER A 517 15.57 0.18 12.48
C SER A 517 14.38 -0.39 13.25
N LEU A 518 13.26 0.31 13.19
CA LEU A 518 11.95 -0.21 13.58
C LEU A 518 11.18 -0.56 12.32
N ASP A 519 10.92 -1.85 12.15
CA ASP A 519 10.25 -2.40 10.99
C ASP A 519 8.90 -2.96 11.38
N VAL A 520 7.85 -2.65 10.63
CA VAL A 520 6.51 -3.24 10.79
C VAL A 520 6.17 -4.00 9.53
N GLU A 521 5.88 -5.28 9.68
CA GLU A 521 5.59 -6.19 8.57
C GLU A 521 4.17 -6.77 8.72
N LEU A 522 3.53 -7.02 7.58
CA LEU A 522 2.20 -7.62 7.48
C LEU A 522 2.29 -8.96 6.74
N PHE A 523 1.75 -10.00 7.35
CA PHE A 523 1.71 -11.34 6.81
C PHE A 523 0.27 -11.81 6.66
N GLY A 524 -0.12 -12.07 5.42
CA GLY A 524 -1.35 -12.74 5.07
C GLY A 524 -1.07 -14.14 4.53
N LYS A 525 -2.11 -14.84 4.07
CA LYS A 525 -1.94 -16.15 3.42
C LYS A 525 -1.16 -16.08 2.11
N GLU A 526 -1.25 -14.95 1.41
CA GLU A 526 -0.74 -14.79 0.03
C GLU A 526 0.20 -13.59 -0.15
N PHE A 527 0.54 -12.89 0.94
CA PHE A 527 1.39 -11.71 0.90
C PHE A 527 2.23 -11.60 2.18
N SER A 528 3.39 -10.98 2.05
CA SER A 528 4.31 -10.67 3.13
C SER A 528 4.99 -9.37 2.76
N GLU A 529 4.51 -8.25 3.31
CA GLU A 529 4.91 -6.91 2.86
C GLU A 529 5.35 -6.04 4.03
N LYS A 530 6.32 -5.17 3.79
CA LYS A 530 6.82 -4.22 4.78
C LYS A 530 5.97 -2.96 4.76
N LEU A 531 5.22 -2.75 5.84
CA LEU A 531 4.34 -1.59 5.99
C LEU A 531 5.14 -0.33 6.26
N LEU A 532 6.04 -0.40 7.25
CA LEU A 532 6.80 0.73 7.77
C LEU A 532 8.23 0.30 8.05
N SER A 533 9.20 1.14 7.72
CA SER A 533 10.58 1.02 8.19
C SER A 533 11.05 2.40 8.59
N PHE A 534 11.22 2.60 9.89
CA PHE A 534 11.75 3.81 10.48
C PHE A 534 13.20 3.55 10.89
N ARG A 535 14.14 4.22 10.23
CA ARG A 535 15.57 4.04 10.50
C ARG A 535 16.18 5.31 11.04
N LEU A 536 16.98 5.17 12.08
CA LEU A 536 17.86 6.20 12.61
C LEU A 536 19.30 5.81 12.33
N TYR A 537 20.12 6.82 12.03
CA TYR A 537 21.56 6.65 11.97
C TYR A 537 22.23 7.79 12.73
N ALA A 538 23.35 7.46 13.33
CA ALA A 538 24.21 8.35 14.07
C ALA A 538 25.66 7.92 13.81
N ASP A 539 26.51 8.87 13.47
CA ASP A 539 27.93 8.67 13.26
C ASP A 539 28.72 9.74 14.00
N GLY A 540 29.93 9.44 14.46
CA GLY A 540 30.81 10.39 15.15
C GLY A 540 30.34 10.87 16.53
N ILE A 541 29.19 10.40 17.06
CA ILE A 541 28.68 10.80 18.39
C ILE A 541 29.61 10.33 19.52
N GLU A 542 30.40 9.26 19.29
CA GLU A 542 31.40 8.78 20.26
C GLU A 542 32.36 9.87 20.71
N SER A 543 32.79 10.73 19.79
CA SER A 543 33.74 11.83 20.04
C SER A 543 33.28 12.83 21.10
N LEU A 544 31.98 12.84 21.43
CA LEU A 544 31.37 13.75 22.40
C LEU A 544 31.24 13.15 23.79
N VAL A 545 31.30 11.83 23.90
CA VAL A 545 31.02 11.09 25.15
C VAL A 545 32.29 10.43 25.70
N SER A 546 33.30 10.16 24.85
CA SER A 546 34.58 9.60 25.27
C SER A 546 35.70 10.65 25.31
N ASP A 547 36.39 10.76 26.45
CA ASP A 547 37.61 11.59 26.62
C ASP A 547 38.83 11.04 25.82
N GLU A 548 38.74 9.84 25.25
CA GLU A 548 39.83 9.24 24.45
C GLU A 548 39.75 9.67 22.98
N SER A 549 40.60 10.62 22.63
CA SER A 549 40.84 11.16 21.29
C SER A 549 41.48 10.15 20.32
N THR A 550 40.79 9.05 19.98
CA THR A 550 41.35 8.03 19.06
C THR A 550 40.44 7.59 17.91
N SER A 551 39.24 8.14 17.75
CA SER A 551 38.50 7.97 16.49
C SER A 551 38.93 9.03 15.48
N GLU A 552 39.14 8.63 14.21
CA GLU A 552 39.30 9.54 13.07
C GLU A 552 38.29 10.70 13.18
N GLU A 553 38.67 11.92 12.78
CA GLU A 553 37.83 13.14 12.80
C GLU A 553 36.57 12.99 11.93
N VAL A 554 35.61 12.18 12.38
CA VAL A 554 34.30 12.01 11.74
C VAL A 554 33.37 13.02 12.37
N GLU A 555 32.90 13.96 11.55
CA GLU A 555 31.94 14.97 12.00
C GLU A 555 30.67 14.31 12.54
N PRO A 556 30.23 14.65 13.76
CA PRO A 556 29.06 14.02 14.35
C PRO A 556 27.83 14.32 13.50
N THR A 557 27.16 13.28 13.04
CA THR A 557 26.03 13.39 12.12
C THR A 557 24.93 12.45 12.58
N ALA A 558 23.67 12.91 12.57
CA ALA A 558 22.53 12.02 12.76
C ALA A 558 21.38 12.38 11.84
N GLY A 559 20.58 11.38 11.52
CA GLY A 559 19.39 11.57 10.72
C GLY A 559 18.46 10.37 10.77
N MET A 560 17.37 10.51 10.02
CA MET A 560 16.35 9.49 9.89
C MET A 560 16.01 9.22 8.42
N SER A 561 15.57 8.00 8.14
CA SER A 561 14.93 7.66 6.88
C SER A 561 13.65 6.91 7.16
N LEU A 562 12.56 7.31 6.50
CA LEU A 562 11.26 6.67 6.60
C LEU A 562 10.93 5.99 5.29
N THR A 563 10.58 4.71 5.36
CA THR A 563 10.00 3.96 4.26
C THR A 563 8.60 3.54 4.66
N LEU A 564 7.60 3.84 3.84
CA LEU A 564 6.20 3.48 4.07
C LEU A 564 5.68 2.83 2.78
N PHE A 565 5.08 1.63 2.86
CA PHE A 565 4.72 0.79 1.71
C PHE A 565 5.86 0.67 0.67
N ASP A 566 7.07 0.37 1.16
CA ASP A 566 8.34 0.34 0.41
C ASP A 566 8.73 1.64 -0.33
N VAL A 567 7.95 2.71 -0.23
CA VAL A 567 8.31 4.04 -0.75
C VAL A 567 9.26 4.67 0.25
N LEU A 568 10.52 4.85 -0.14
CA LEU A 568 11.47 5.65 0.61
C LEU A 568 11.10 7.11 0.45
N LEU A 569 10.83 7.77 1.57
CA LEU A 569 10.71 9.22 1.64
C LEU A 569 12.10 9.86 1.73
N ARG A 570 12.17 11.16 1.46
CA ARG A 570 13.42 11.91 1.57
C ARG A 570 13.99 11.73 2.99
N PRO A 571 15.22 11.20 3.14
CA PRO A 571 15.86 11.16 4.44
C PRO A 571 16.05 12.56 5.00
N VAL A 572 15.90 12.69 6.32
CA VAL A 572 16.04 13.95 7.04
C VAL A 572 17.30 13.87 7.90
N GLU A 573 18.24 14.76 7.65
CA GLU A 573 19.40 14.94 8.50
C GLU A 573 19.02 15.92 9.62
N PHE A 574 19.27 15.55 10.87
CA PHE A 574 18.96 16.38 12.04
C PHE A 574 20.07 17.40 12.29
N PHE A 575 21.32 17.00 12.10
CA PHE A 575 22.50 17.83 12.24
C PHE A 575 23.70 17.17 11.55
N ARG A 576 24.64 18.00 11.11
CA ARG A 576 25.98 17.59 10.71
C ARG A 576 27.02 18.53 11.33
N GLY A 577 27.98 17.94 12.03
CA GLY A 577 29.01 18.66 12.76
C GLY A 577 28.55 19.11 14.15
N SER A 578 29.53 19.39 15.02
CA SER A 578 29.28 19.66 16.44
C SER A 578 28.47 20.95 16.69
N GLY A 579 28.61 21.96 15.82
CA GLY A 579 27.88 23.21 15.94
C GLY A 579 26.37 23.05 15.73
N GLU A 580 25.97 22.34 14.68
CA GLU A 580 24.56 22.06 14.42
C GLU A 580 23.96 21.11 15.46
N LEU A 581 24.72 20.13 15.94
CA LEU A 581 24.29 19.27 17.03
C LEU A 581 23.95 20.07 18.29
N MET A 582 24.84 20.97 18.72
CA MET A 582 24.60 21.80 19.91
C MET A 582 23.39 22.69 19.71
N SER A 583 23.20 23.25 18.51
CA SER A 583 22.00 24.00 18.15
C SER A 583 20.74 23.12 18.23
N ALA A 584 20.76 21.92 17.66
CA ALA A 584 19.63 20.99 17.65
C ALA A 584 19.27 20.50 19.05
N ALA A 585 20.26 20.22 19.90
CA ALA A 585 20.05 19.78 21.27
C ALA A 585 19.43 20.86 22.17
N TRP A 586 19.79 22.14 21.96
CA TRP A 586 19.23 23.28 22.69
C TRP A 586 17.86 23.71 22.17
N ASN A 587 17.63 23.60 20.86
CA ASN A 587 16.36 23.93 20.23
C ASN A 587 15.41 22.73 20.15
N ALA A 588 15.76 21.60 20.78
CA ALA A 588 14.93 20.41 20.80
C ALA A 588 13.56 20.76 21.41
N PRO A 589 12.45 20.41 20.73
CA PRO A 589 11.14 20.80 21.20
C PRO A 589 10.78 20.01 22.45
N SER A 590 10.51 20.73 23.55
CA SER A 590 10.03 20.14 24.79
C SER A 590 8.59 19.64 24.67
N GLU A 591 7.79 20.23 23.77
CA GLU A 591 6.43 19.81 23.46
C GLU A 591 6.36 18.99 22.16
N PRO A 592 5.41 18.03 22.05
CA PRO A 592 5.25 17.21 20.85
C PRO A 592 5.06 18.07 19.59
N THR A 593 6.02 17.99 18.67
CA THR A 593 6.00 18.71 17.40
C THR A 593 5.90 17.71 16.26
N SER A 594 4.91 17.89 15.38
CA SER A 594 4.71 17.03 14.21
C SER A 594 5.84 17.15 13.20
N ALA A 595 6.49 16.03 12.90
CA ALA A 595 7.54 15.89 11.90
C ALA A 595 6.98 15.48 10.53
N LEU A 596 5.93 14.67 10.50
CA LEU A 596 5.26 14.25 9.26
C LEU A 596 3.76 14.13 9.49
N GLN A 597 2.97 14.77 8.64
CA GLN A 597 1.51 14.76 8.71
C GLN A 597 0.91 14.71 7.32
N GLY A 598 -0.13 13.89 7.13
CA GLY A 598 -0.87 13.88 5.89
C GLY A 598 -1.96 12.82 5.80
N ASN A 599 -2.81 12.99 4.79
CA ASN A 599 -3.81 12.00 4.40
C ASN A 599 -3.39 11.30 3.11
N ILE A 600 -3.40 9.97 3.11
CA ILE A 600 -2.98 9.13 1.99
C ILE A 600 -4.15 8.26 1.55
N LEU A 601 -4.40 8.21 0.24
CA LEU A 601 -5.32 7.25 -0.36
C LEU A 601 -4.57 5.95 -0.66
N LEU A 602 -4.79 4.92 0.16
CA LEU A 602 -4.10 3.63 0.03
C LEU A 602 -4.76 2.70 -0.99
N GLN A 603 -6.09 2.67 -1.01
CA GLN A 603 -6.87 1.81 -1.90
C GLN A 603 -7.90 2.62 -2.64
N ASP A 604 -8.08 2.33 -3.92
CA ASP A 604 -9.09 2.95 -4.78
C ASP A 604 -9.56 1.90 -5.78
N GLU A 605 -10.68 1.27 -5.48
CA GLU A 605 -11.28 0.18 -6.23
C GLU A 605 -12.63 0.61 -6.80
N HIS A 606 -12.83 0.36 -8.09
CA HIS A 606 -14.11 0.50 -8.77
C HIS A 606 -14.30 -0.68 -9.70
N GLN A 607 -15.16 -1.61 -9.31
CA GLN A 607 -15.50 -2.78 -10.13
C GLN A 607 -16.98 -2.79 -10.47
N THR A 608 -17.29 -3.16 -11.70
CA THR A 608 -18.64 -3.39 -12.16
C THR A 608 -18.85 -4.90 -12.38
N LEU A 609 -19.86 -5.47 -11.71
CA LEU A 609 -20.21 -6.89 -11.79
C LEU A 609 -21.49 -7.07 -12.59
N HIS A 610 -21.39 -7.81 -13.70
CA HIS A 610 -22.51 -8.11 -14.60
C HIS A 610 -23.18 -9.42 -14.16
N LEU A 611 -24.35 -9.30 -13.52
CA LEU A 611 -25.06 -10.43 -12.94
C LEU A 611 -25.85 -11.20 -14.01
N MET A 612 -26.02 -12.51 -13.80
CA MET A 612 -26.69 -13.40 -14.76
C MET A 612 -28.16 -13.05 -15.05
N ASN A 613 -28.79 -12.27 -14.17
CA ASN A 613 -30.16 -11.76 -14.33
C ASN A 613 -30.23 -10.39 -15.03
N GLY A 614 -29.09 -9.87 -15.49
CA GLY A 614 -28.99 -8.60 -16.19
C GLY A 614 -28.84 -7.38 -15.31
N PHE A 615 -28.94 -7.51 -14.00
CA PHE A 615 -28.59 -6.39 -13.13
C PHE A 615 -27.08 -6.19 -13.10
N ILE A 616 -26.69 -4.94 -12.91
CA ILE A 616 -25.29 -4.56 -12.75
C ILE A 616 -25.10 -4.14 -11.30
N ALA A 617 -24.10 -4.72 -10.63
CA ALA A 617 -23.71 -4.31 -9.29
C ALA A 617 -22.40 -3.52 -9.35
N LYS A 618 -22.37 -2.34 -8.73
CA LYS A 618 -21.18 -1.53 -8.55
C LYS A 618 -20.57 -1.79 -7.20
N VAL A 619 -19.26 -2.01 -7.19
CA VAL A 619 -18.42 -2.15 -6.01
C VAL A 619 -17.47 -0.97 -6.00
N ASP A 620 -17.64 -0.10 -5.03
CA ASP A 620 -16.75 1.02 -4.77
C ASP A 620 -16.04 0.76 -3.43
N LEU A 621 -14.72 0.86 -3.38
CA LEU A 621 -13.96 0.85 -2.12
C LEU A 621 -12.85 1.88 -2.18
N MET A 622 -12.80 2.76 -1.19
CA MET A 622 -11.69 3.66 -0.97
C MET A 622 -11.16 3.47 0.46
N THR A 623 -9.85 3.47 0.60
CA THR A 623 -9.20 3.33 1.91
C THR A 623 -8.28 4.51 2.15
N ALA A 624 -8.50 5.23 3.24
CA ALA A 624 -7.66 6.35 3.66
C ALA A 624 -6.85 6.01 4.89
N LEU A 625 -5.59 6.44 4.88
CA LEU A 625 -4.71 6.51 6.03
C LEU A 625 -4.47 7.98 6.37
N SER A 626 -4.91 8.40 7.55
CA SER A 626 -4.53 9.69 8.13
C SER A 626 -3.42 9.45 9.13
N LEU A 627 -2.30 10.15 9.04
CA LEU A 627 -1.13 9.94 9.89
C LEU A 627 -0.57 11.24 10.44
N ASP A 628 -0.04 11.15 11.66
CA ASP A 628 0.75 12.18 12.33
C ASP A 628 1.88 11.53 13.13
N ILE A 629 3.12 11.81 12.73
CA ILE A 629 4.32 11.43 13.45
C ILE A 629 4.84 12.69 14.13
N SER A 630 4.79 12.70 15.46
CA SER A 630 5.28 13.79 16.29
C SER A 630 6.39 13.34 17.23
N GLY A 631 7.24 14.26 17.62
CA GLY A 631 8.38 14.01 18.51
C GLY A 631 8.57 15.14 19.51
N SER A 632 9.07 14.79 20.70
CA SER A 632 9.56 15.72 21.71
C SER A 632 10.81 15.15 22.36
N MET A 633 11.70 16.04 22.80
CA MET A 633 12.93 15.67 23.48
C MET A 633 13.28 16.70 24.54
N VAL A 634 13.55 16.22 25.75
CA VAL A 634 13.97 17.02 26.89
C VAL A 634 15.36 16.55 27.30
N ASN A 635 16.32 17.46 27.21
CA ASN A 635 17.72 17.20 27.56
C ASN A 635 18.10 18.00 28.80
N SER A 636 18.81 17.38 29.73
CA SER A 636 19.39 18.05 30.89
C SER A 636 20.85 17.64 31.04
N ILE A 637 21.74 18.61 30.82
CA ILE A 637 23.20 18.40 30.95
C ILE A 637 23.61 18.31 32.42
N TRP A 638 22.90 19.03 33.31
CA TRP A 638 23.17 19.03 34.75
C TRP A 638 22.87 17.69 35.40
N SER A 639 21.72 17.09 35.09
CA SER A 639 21.36 15.75 35.56
C SER A 639 21.91 14.64 34.65
N ARG A 640 22.50 14.98 33.50
CA ARG A 640 23.00 14.04 32.49
C ARG A 640 21.95 13.02 32.04
N THR A 641 20.73 13.53 31.81
CA THR A 641 19.58 12.74 31.37
C THR A 641 19.01 13.27 30.07
N SER A 642 18.52 12.36 29.23
CA SER A 642 17.75 12.69 28.04
C SER A 642 16.47 11.85 28.02
N GLN A 643 15.36 12.51 27.75
CA GLN A 643 14.06 11.87 27.58
C GLN A 643 13.51 12.24 26.21
N SER A 644 13.13 11.24 25.42
CA SER A 644 12.48 11.46 24.13
C SER A 644 11.21 10.65 24.01
N VAL A 645 10.22 11.25 23.35
CA VAL A 645 8.94 10.60 23.04
C VAL A 645 8.66 10.82 21.56
N VAL A 646 8.51 9.72 20.83
CA VAL A 646 8.04 9.71 19.45
C VAL A 646 6.65 9.08 19.44
N THR A 647 5.64 9.83 19.03
CA THR A 647 4.26 9.37 18.95
C THR A 647 3.88 9.23 17.48
N ASN A 648 3.55 8.01 17.07
CA ASN A 648 3.02 7.70 15.75
C ASN A 648 1.52 7.48 15.85
N SER A 649 0.75 8.49 15.48
CA SER A 649 -0.71 8.48 15.47
C SER A 649 -1.23 8.18 14.07
N GLY A 650 -2.25 7.34 13.98
CA GLY A 650 -2.86 7.01 12.70
C GLY A 650 -4.33 6.60 12.79
N ALA A 651 -5.08 6.93 11.75
CA ALA A 651 -6.42 6.44 11.50
C ALA A 651 -6.50 5.75 10.13
N LEU A 652 -7.02 4.53 10.13
CA LEU A 652 -7.29 3.77 8.93
C LEU A 652 -8.81 3.64 8.73
N LEU A 653 -9.30 4.10 7.59
CA LEU A 653 -10.72 4.06 7.24
C LEU A 653 -10.94 3.37 5.90
N PHE A 654 -11.77 2.33 5.91
CA PHE A 654 -12.37 1.70 4.74
C PHE A 654 -13.76 2.29 4.51
N ASP A 655 -13.96 2.99 3.39
CA ASP A 655 -15.25 3.52 2.95
C ASP A 655 -15.62 2.86 1.62
N GLY A 656 -16.63 2.01 1.64
CA GLY A 656 -17.07 1.28 0.45
C GLY A 656 -18.57 1.16 0.33
N SER A 657 -19.01 0.81 -0.89
CA SER A 657 -20.41 0.54 -1.20
C SER A 657 -20.53 -0.61 -2.20
N VAL A 658 -21.55 -1.43 -2.02
CA VAL A 658 -22.00 -2.42 -3.00
C VAL A 658 -23.46 -2.11 -3.32
N LYS A 659 -23.74 -1.64 -4.53
CA LYS A 659 -25.08 -1.15 -4.92
C LYS A 659 -25.46 -1.58 -6.32
N LEU A 660 -26.75 -1.74 -6.57
CA LEU A 660 -27.27 -1.98 -7.91
C LEU A 660 -27.23 -0.68 -8.72
N GLU A 661 -26.77 -0.77 -9.96
CA GLU A 661 -26.84 0.31 -10.93
C GLU A 661 -28.23 0.33 -11.56
N SER A 662 -29.11 1.19 -11.04
CA SER A 662 -30.41 1.44 -11.63
C SER A 662 -30.95 2.82 -11.25
N LYS A 663 -31.67 3.46 -12.18
CA LYS A 663 -32.45 4.67 -11.88
C LYS A 663 -33.75 4.37 -11.11
N ILE A 664 -34.29 3.17 -11.26
CA ILE A 664 -35.61 2.76 -10.77
C ILE A 664 -35.48 2.07 -9.40
N LEU A 665 -34.54 1.13 -9.29
CA LEU A 665 -34.30 0.33 -8.09
C LEU A 665 -33.03 0.80 -7.40
N LYS A 666 -33.15 1.38 -6.20
CA LYS A 666 -31.98 1.74 -5.39
C LYS A 666 -31.84 0.74 -4.25
N ALA A 667 -31.00 -0.26 -4.44
CA ALA A 667 -30.66 -1.22 -3.40
C ALA A 667 -29.14 -1.31 -3.25
N GLY A 668 -28.67 -1.33 -2.01
CA GLY A 668 -27.25 -1.39 -1.73
C GLY A 668 -26.89 -1.46 -0.25
N ILE A 669 -25.60 -1.62 -0.03
CA ILE A 669 -24.95 -1.63 1.27
C ILE A 669 -23.80 -0.63 1.21
N ASP A 670 -23.86 0.38 2.07
CA ASP A 670 -22.74 1.29 2.33
C ASP A 670 -22.09 0.88 3.65
N PHE A 671 -20.76 0.88 3.71
CA PHE A 671 -20.04 0.59 4.94
C PHE A 671 -18.88 1.56 5.14
N LYS A 672 -18.70 1.97 6.40
CA LYS A 672 -17.55 2.70 6.90
C LYS A 672 -16.99 1.95 8.08
N ILE A 673 -15.79 1.41 7.92
CA ILE A 673 -15.14 0.58 8.93
C ILE A 673 -13.74 1.13 9.13
N GLY A 674 -13.33 1.37 10.37
CA GLY A 674 -12.00 1.90 10.62
C GLY A 674 -11.64 1.94 12.09
N GLY A 675 -10.36 2.18 12.34
CA GLY A 675 -9.86 2.43 13.68
C GLY A 675 -8.84 3.55 13.71
N GLU A 676 -8.73 4.18 14.87
CA GLU A 676 -7.75 5.22 15.15
C GLU A 676 -7.03 4.89 16.46
N GLY A 677 -5.75 5.24 16.52
CA GLY A 677 -4.90 5.01 17.68
C GLY A 677 -3.50 5.55 17.45
N HIS A 678 -2.65 5.38 18.46
CA HIS A 678 -1.26 5.79 18.38
C HIS A 678 -0.34 4.81 19.10
N ILE A 679 0.93 4.86 18.74
CA ILE A 679 2.00 4.12 19.41
C ILE A 679 3.02 5.15 19.90
N ASP A 680 3.29 5.11 21.20
CA ASP A 680 4.34 5.89 21.84
C ASP A 680 5.61 5.07 21.94
N PHE A 681 6.71 5.63 21.44
CA PHE A 681 8.05 5.14 21.67
C PHE A 681 8.79 6.11 22.58
N LYS A 682 8.97 5.73 23.84
CA LYS A 682 9.64 6.53 24.86
C LYS A 682 11.06 6.00 25.07
N THR A 683 12.04 6.88 25.04
CA THR A 683 13.44 6.54 25.35
C THR A 683 13.92 7.41 26.48
N ASP A 684 14.35 6.78 27.55
CA ASP A 684 14.98 7.42 28.70
C ASP A 684 16.45 7.02 28.74
N VAL A 685 17.34 8.00 28.73
CA VAL A 685 18.79 7.80 28.71
C VAL A 685 19.42 8.51 29.91
N ASP A 686 20.24 7.79 30.66
CA ASP A 686 21.09 8.29 31.74
C ASP A 686 22.56 8.05 31.37
N PHE A 687 23.27 9.14 31.09
CA PHE A 687 24.68 9.14 30.71
C PHE A 687 25.60 9.66 31.83
N LEU A 688 25.18 9.52 33.10
CA LEU A 688 26.01 9.86 34.26
C LEU A 688 27.25 8.95 34.39
N LYS A 689 27.13 7.66 34.09
CA LYS A 689 28.20 6.66 34.15
C LYS A 689 28.25 5.84 32.86
N MET A 690 29.45 5.43 32.45
CA MET A 690 29.66 4.47 31.35
C MET A 690 29.62 3.03 31.88
N PRO A 691 29.02 2.07 31.15
CA PRO A 691 28.24 2.25 29.91
C PRO A 691 26.91 2.98 30.17
N VAL A 692 26.49 3.78 29.19
CA VAL A 692 25.24 4.57 29.26
C VAL A 692 24.05 3.65 29.54
N LYS A 693 23.20 4.05 30.49
CA LYS A 693 21.93 3.35 30.76
C LYS A 693 20.86 3.89 29.82
N SER A 694 20.16 3.00 29.15
CA SER A 694 19.08 3.36 28.22
C SER A 694 17.90 2.41 28.38
N CYS A 695 16.71 2.98 28.58
CA CYS A 695 15.45 2.26 28.63
C CYS A 695 14.52 2.74 27.52
N MET A 696 14.17 1.83 26.62
CA MET A 696 13.18 2.06 25.57
C MET A 696 11.85 1.38 25.94
N ARG A 697 10.74 2.07 25.71
CA ARG A 697 9.39 1.58 25.96
C ARG A 697 8.51 1.86 24.75
N MET A 698 7.95 0.80 24.18
CA MET A 698 6.94 0.89 23.13
C MET A 698 5.57 0.57 23.73
N MET A 699 4.64 1.52 23.64
CA MET A 699 3.32 1.44 24.26
C MET A 699 2.24 1.81 23.26
N ARG A 700 1.11 1.11 23.29
CA ARG A 700 -0.09 1.44 22.51
C ARG A 700 -1.25 1.60 23.48
N PRO A 701 -1.79 2.81 23.64
CA PRO A 701 -3.04 3.02 24.37
C PRO A 701 -4.23 2.34 23.68
N HIS A 702 -5.41 2.46 24.29
CA HIS A 702 -6.60 1.82 23.78
C HIS A 702 -6.91 2.30 22.37
N VAL A 703 -7.20 1.34 21.48
CA VAL A 703 -7.54 1.63 20.08
C VAL A 703 -9.02 1.43 19.91
N SER A 704 -9.69 2.43 19.35
CA SER A 704 -11.11 2.32 19.01
C SER A 704 -11.27 1.78 17.59
N TRP A 705 -12.14 0.80 17.43
CA TRP A 705 -12.48 0.22 16.12
C TRP A 705 -13.97 0.32 15.89
N THR A 706 -14.39 1.05 14.87
CA THR A 706 -15.80 1.34 14.56
C THR A 706 -16.23 0.68 13.25
N GLN A 707 -17.47 0.21 13.21
CA GLN A 707 -18.11 -0.39 12.05
C GLN A 707 -19.50 0.20 11.89
N ASN A 708 -19.71 0.95 10.83
CA ASN A 708 -21.00 1.53 10.47
C ASN A 708 -21.44 0.95 9.13
N ILE A 709 -22.48 0.12 9.16
CA ILE A 709 -23.02 -0.55 7.96
C ILE A 709 -24.46 -0.07 7.78
N THR A 710 -24.75 0.42 6.58
CA THR A 710 -26.08 0.89 6.20
C THR A 710 -26.57 0.08 5.02
N LYS A 711 -27.61 -0.72 5.23
CA LYS A 711 -28.36 -1.38 4.16
C LYS A 711 -29.56 -0.52 3.79
N TYR A 712 -29.79 -0.35 2.49
CA TYR A 712 -30.97 0.37 2.01
C TYR A 712 -31.55 -0.28 0.76
N ASP A 713 -32.85 -0.12 0.63
CA ASP A 713 -33.63 -0.53 -0.53
C ASP A 713 -34.79 0.45 -0.74
N SER A 714 -34.96 0.88 -1.99
CA SER A 714 -35.99 1.82 -2.38
C SER A 714 -36.49 1.44 -3.77
N PHE A 715 -37.80 1.26 -3.86
CA PHE A 715 -38.52 1.10 -5.11
C PHE A 715 -39.52 2.25 -5.20
N SER A 716 -39.23 3.22 -6.07
CA SER A 716 -39.98 4.48 -6.19
C SER A 716 -40.06 5.28 -4.86
N SER A 717 -41.18 5.25 -4.14
CA SER A 717 -41.47 6.12 -2.99
C SER A 717 -41.18 5.51 -1.62
N LYS A 718 -41.24 4.17 -1.48
CA LYS A 718 -40.97 3.49 -0.21
C LYS A 718 -39.47 3.28 -0.04
N ARG A 719 -38.94 3.73 1.10
CA ARG A 719 -37.53 3.61 1.48
C ARG A 719 -37.41 2.77 2.73
N HIS A 720 -36.68 1.67 2.64
CA HIS A 720 -36.26 0.87 3.78
C HIS A 720 -34.77 1.11 4.02
N LYS A 721 -34.41 1.30 5.29
CA LYS A 721 -33.04 1.57 5.70
C LYS A 721 -32.76 0.92 7.05
N THR A 722 -31.74 0.09 7.11
CA THR A 722 -31.25 -0.53 8.34
C THR A 722 -29.82 -0.06 8.57
N LYS A 723 -29.54 0.39 9.79
CA LYS A 723 -28.19 0.79 10.21
C LYS A 723 -27.70 -0.15 11.30
N ILE A 724 -26.46 -0.57 11.20
CA ILE A 724 -25.75 -1.39 12.18
C ILE A 724 -24.49 -0.62 12.54
N ASN A 725 -24.37 -0.24 13.81
CA ASN A 725 -23.19 0.42 14.35
C ASN A 725 -22.59 -0.48 15.42
N ARG A 726 -21.30 -0.77 15.32
CA ARG A 726 -20.55 -1.52 16.33
C ARG A 726 -19.24 -0.82 16.62
N THR A 727 -18.89 -0.73 17.89
CA THR A 727 -17.61 -0.20 18.35
C THR A 727 -16.95 -1.23 19.25
N TYR A 728 -15.68 -1.50 18.99
CA TYR A 728 -14.83 -2.36 19.79
C TYR A 728 -13.67 -1.53 20.32
N GLN A 729 -13.20 -1.85 21.52
CA GLN A 729 -12.01 -1.24 22.09
C GLN A 729 -10.96 -2.33 22.30
N LEU A 730 -9.77 -2.09 21.78
CA LEU A 730 -8.60 -2.89 22.11
C LEU A 730 -7.94 -2.29 23.35
N PRO A 731 -7.54 -3.08 24.34
CA PRO A 731 -6.94 -2.57 25.57
C PRO A 731 -5.53 -2.00 25.33
N ASP A 732 -5.07 -1.21 26.30
CA ASP A 732 -3.70 -0.72 26.40
C ASP A 732 -2.71 -1.90 26.41
N MET A 733 -1.56 -1.73 25.76
CA MET A 733 -0.53 -2.75 25.68
C MET A 733 0.86 -2.12 25.69
N SER A 734 1.80 -2.73 26.41
CA SER A 734 3.23 -2.46 26.27
C SER A 734 3.90 -3.63 25.57
N TYR A 735 4.78 -3.33 24.63
CA TYR A 735 5.46 -4.34 23.80
C TYR A 735 6.85 -4.63 24.36
N PHE A 736 7.17 -5.92 24.42
CA PHE A 736 8.49 -6.39 24.82
C PHE A 736 9.51 -6.10 23.71
N LEU A 737 10.60 -5.40 24.02
CA LEU A 737 11.65 -5.12 23.04
C LEU A 737 12.72 -6.21 23.04
N ASN A 738 13.57 -6.29 24.06
CA ASN A 738 14.49 -7.40 24.21
C ASN A 738 14.89 -7.54 25.69
N GLN A 739 15.51 -8.68 26.03
CA GLN A 739 15.89 -8.97 27.41
C GLN A 739 16.91 -7.97 27.96
N PHE A 740 17.80 -7.46 27.11
CA PHE A 740 18.82 -6.48 27.52
C PHE A 740 18.16 -5.15 27.92
N ASN A 741 17.27 -4.62 27.09
CA ASN A 741 16.47 -3.43 27.34
C ASN A 741 15.60 -3.59 28.59
N SER A 742 14.94 -4.74 28.78
CA SER A 742 14.16 -5.00 30.00
C SER A 742 15.01 -4.92 31.27
N LYS A 743 16.25 -5.43 31.24
CA LYS A 743 17.19 -5.31 32.37
C LYS A 743 17.61 -3.85 32.61
N GLN A 744 17.89 -3.09 31.55
CA GLN A 744 18.22 -1.67 31.68
C GLN A 744 17.06 -0.86 32.26
N CYS A 745 15.84 -1.08 31.77
CA CYS A 745 14.64 -0.46 32.29
C CYS A 745 14.42 -0.78 33.77
N HIS A 746 14.59 -2.04 34.18
CA HIS A 746 14.49 -2.42 35.59
C HIS A 746 15.51 -1.67 36.46
N ASN A 747 16.78 -1.65 36.03
CA ASN A 747 17.85 -0.94 36.75
C ASN A 747 17.64 0.57 36.85
N MET A 748 16.91 1.19 35.91
CA MET A 748 16.58 2.62 35.93
C MET A 748 15.36 2.93 36.79
N ILE A 749 14.40 1.99 36.89
CA ILE A 749 13.22 2.13 37.76
C ILE A 749 13.64 1.97 39.23
N ASP A 750 14.49 1.00 39.55
CA ASP A 750 14.92 0.76 40.94
C ASP A 750 15.73 1.94 41.52
N SER A 751 16.38 2.76 40.66
CA SER A 751 17.06 3.99 41.09
C SER A 751 16.14 5.17 41.42
N LEU A 752 14.82 5.06 41.17
CA LEU A 752 13.82 6.08 41.52
C LEU A 752 13.18 5.83 42.90
N GLU A 753 13.39 4.67 43.52
CA GLU A 753 12.84 4.32 44.85
C GLU A 753 13.84 4.45 46.02
N LEU A 754 14.98 5.14 45.82
CA LEU A 754 16.00 5.38 46.86
C LEU A 754 16.30 6.86 47.10
#